data_AF-A0A9R0Z020-F1
#
_entry.id   AF-A0A9R0Z020-F1
#
_cell.length_a   1.000
_cell.length_b   1.000
_cell.length_c   1.000
_cell.angle_alpha   90.00
_cell.angle_beta   90.00
_cell.angle_gamma   90.00
#
_symmetry.space_group_name_H-M   'P 1'
#
loop_
_entity.id
_entity.type
_entity.pdbx_description
1 polymer ?
#
loop_
_entity_poly.entity_id
_entity_poly.type
_entity_poly.pdbx_seq_one_letter_code
_entity_poly.pdbx_strand_id
1 'polypeptide(L)'
;MSTKQKYLIIIDDLWETSVWDIISHAFPEGSRGSTIVTTTQIEDVAVACSCYQSGHIFEMKPLDDDHSRKLFFNRLFGSESECPDELKQVCDEIAEICDGLPLATISIASLLLSQPVMSNDFFTYIHHSVISCFSAVPTSERTRQALNLSYNNLPRYLKTCLLYLNMYPEGYTFLKGDLVKQWVAEGLICTTEGQDIEKVAESYFYQLIGRSFIQPTCVNYYNEVLSCQVHDMVHDLIAHKSAEENFIMPIDYRCQKNVSLSHKARRLSLIFGDARYAKTPANIRKSLVRSVRFSGLLESMPCLTEFKLVRVLNLQLSGQGCRDNDMADLTGISEMFQLRYLKIASDVCIKLPNHVLQCLGTLDITDARFAPVPWDVNFPRLLHLHMSLPVERDLLDWIDRTRSPSLMSLGKLNHLQELHLTFSSLSTFQHVAKNMEALGSLIGGHRNLKTVAVAQVSSVKNTPASKTYISWDCMEPPPLLQRFEFSPHSSCIFSQVPSWVGKHGNLCILKIVVKGLPAHCADILRGLPALTALSLYVETPPDDTIIFDKAGFSVLKYFKLTFMRGIAWVNFEADAMPSLWKLKLVFDAIPPLGQQWETYAHNTALINIDYMPGLREIFTKFRGAAADLEYVSMIGVVSNHPSNPTIDVQLADSGSYGNESTEAEITTR
;
A
#
# COMPACT_ATOMS: atom_id res chain seq x y z
N MET A 1 -33.28 27.59 5.98
CA MET A 1 -33.16 26.39 6.85
C MET A 1 -31.93 25.64 6.40
N SER A 2 -30.82 25.66 7.15
CA SER A 2 -29.68 24.80 6.80
C SER A 2 -30.07 23.36 7.11
N THR A 3 -30.00 22.51 6.11
CA THR A 3 -30.14 21.07 6.27
C THR A 3 -28.96 20.58 7.11
N LYS A 4 -29.15 20.41 8.42
CA LYS A 4 -28.15 19.75 9.28
C LYS A 4 -27.96 18.33 8.74
N GLN A 5 -26.84 18.08 8.08
CA GLN A 5 -26.44 16.73 7.68
C GLN A 5 -26.28 15.86 8.93
N LYS A 6 -26.76 14.61 8.86
CA LYS A 6 -26.51 13.60 9.90
C LYS A 6 -25.10 13.05 9.71
N TYR A 7 -24.43 12.70 10.80
CA TYR A 7 -23.09 12.12 10.77
C TYR A 7 -23.01 10.86 11.63
N LEU A 8 -22.14 9.95 11.21
CA LEU A 8 -21.65 8.82 11.99
C LEU A 8 -20.13 9.01 12.12
N ILE A 9 -19.63 9.08 13.35
CA ILE A 9 -18.20 9.23 13.63
C ILE A 9 -17.76 8.06 14.48
N ILE A 10 -16.67 7.41 14.08
CA ILE A 10 -16.05 6.32 14.83
C ILE A 10 -14.72 6.84 15.35
N ILE A 11 -14.56 6.84 16.67
CA ILE A 11 -13.30 7.16 17.34
C ILE A 11 -12.77 5.87 17.92
N ASP A 12 -11.73 5.35 17.30
CA ASP A 12 -11.14 4.07 17.67
C ASP A 12 -10.05 4.28 18.73
N ASP A 13 -9.98 3.36 19.69
CA ASP A 13 -8.91 3.19 20.67
C ASP A 13 -8.60 4.42 21.55
N LEU A 14 -9.59 4.87 22.32
CA LEU A 14 -9.45 6.02 23.21
C LEU A 14 -8.88 5.63 24.59
N TRP A 15 -7.77 6.26 24.99
CA TRP A 15 -7.04 5.89 26.21
C TRP A 15 -7.27 6.81 27.42
N GLU A 16 -7.72 8.05 27.21
CA GLU A 16 -7.85 9.02 28.30
C GLU A 16 -9.17 9.79 28.22
N THR A 17 -9.79 10.01 29.38
CA THR A 17 -11.02 10.82 29.51
C THR A 17 -10.78 12.28 29.12
N SER A 18 -9.60 12.81 29.44
CA SER A 18 -9.15 14.16 29.09
C SER A 18 -9.20 14.43 27.57
N VAL A 19 -8.86 13.42 26.77
CA VAL A 19 -8.85 13.51 25.31
C VAL A 19 -10.29 13.54 24.79
N TRP A 20 -11.17 12.70 25.34
CA TRP A 20 -12.61 12.77 25.03
C TRP A 20 -13.21 14.12 25.38
N ASP A 21 -12.87 14.68 26.54
CA ASP A 21 -13.35 15.99 26.95
C ASP A 21 -12.98 17.04 25.91
N ILE A 22 -11.79 17.00 25.32
CA ILE A 22 -11.40 17.95 24.27
C ILE A 22 -12.16 17.68 22.97
N ILE A 23 -12.18 16.43 22.51
CA ILE A 23 -12.75 16.06 21.20
C ILE A 23 -14.27 16.26 21.17
N SER A 24 -14.97 15.98 22.26
CA SER A 24 -16.43 16.07 22.35
C SER A 24 -16.97 17.48 22.05
N HIS A 25 -16.21 18.52 22.38
CA HIS A 25 -16.56 19.92 22.08
C HIS A 25 -16.49 20.27 20.59
N ALA A 26 -15.87 19.43 19.76
CA ALA A 26 -15.83 19.65 18.32
C ALA A 26 -17.16 19.27 17.62
N PHE A 27 -18.04 18.51 18.29
CA PHE A 27 -19.26 17.98 17.67
C PHE A 27 -20.45 18.94 17.81
N PRO A 28 -21.20 19.21 16.73
CA PRO A 28 -22.31 20.15 16.78
C PRO A 28 -23.52 19.58 17.53
N GLU A 29 -24.01 20.33 18.51
CA GLU A 29 -25.19 20.00 19.31
C GLU A 29 -26.50 19.98 18.47
N GLY A 30 -27.41 19.07 18.83
CA GLY A 30 -28.79 19.06 18.31
C GLY A 30 -28.93 18.58 16.86
N SER A 31 -28.13 17.61 16.43
CA SER A 31 -28.33 16.86 15.19
C SER A 31 -29.06 15.53 15.50
N ARG A 32 -30.40 15.56 15.48
CA ARG A 32 -31.21 14.37 15.76
C ARG A 32 -30.87 13.25 14.77
N GLY A 33 -30.36 12.14 15.28
CA GLY A 33 -29.99 10.96 14.50
C GLY A 33 -28.52 10.91 14.05
N SER A 34 -27.66 11.81 14.53
CA SER A 34 -26.21 11.62 14.45
C SER A 34 -25.73 10.68 15.56
N THR A 35 -24.67 9.92 15.31
CA THR A 35 -24.13 8.94 16.25
C THR A 35 -22.62 9.02 16.30
N ILE A 36 -22.06 8.91 17.50
CA ILE A 36 -20.63 8.76 17.73
C ILE A 36 -20.45 7.39 18.37
N VAL A 37 -19.57 6.58 17.78
CA VAL A 37 -19.17 5.28 18.33
C VAL A 37 -17.74 5.43 18.80
N THR A 38 -17.48 5.14 20.07
CA THR A 38 -16.13 5.12 20.63
C THR A 38 -15.77 3.68 21.02
N THR A 39 -14.51 3.30 20.81
CA THR A 39 -13.96 2.04 21.33
C THR A 39 -12.87 2.37 22.35
N THR A 40 -12.78 1.60 23.42
CA THR A 40 -11.77 1.77 24.47
C THR A 40 -11.62 0.48 25.25
N GLN A 41 -10.43 0.25 25.78
CA GLN A 41 -10.14 -0.84 26.72
C GLN A 41 -10.34 -0.40 28.19
N ILE A 42 -10.69 0.87 28.44
CA ILE A 42 -10.73 1.47 29.77
C ILE A 42 -12.17 1.83 30.12
N GLU A 43 -12.71 1.17 31.14
CA GLU A 43 -14.09 1.36 31.59
C GLU A 43 -14.40 2.82 31.92
N ASP A 44 -13.50 3.51 32.64
CA ASP A 44 -13.64 4.93 32.99
C ASP A 44 -13.81 5.83 31.75
N VAL A 45 -13.11 5.51 30.66
CA VAL A 45 -13.22 6.24 29.39
C VAL A 45 -14.57 5.96 28.73
N ALA A 46 -15.05 4.72 28.75
CA ALA A 46 -16.36 4.35 28.20
C ALA A 46 -17.50 5.05 28.96
N VAL A 47 -17.38 5.14 30.28
CA VAL A 47 -18.33 5.85 31.15
C VAL A 47 -18.33 7.35 30.84
N ALA A 48 -17.16 7.97 30.67
CA ALA A 48 -17.06 9.38 30.27
C ALA A 48 -17.67 9.63 28.88
N CYS A 49 -17.39 8.76 27.90
CA CYS A 49 -17.92 8.85 26.54
C CYS A 49 -19.44 8.71 26.47
N SER A 50 -20.03 7.90 27.34
CA SER A 50 -21.47 7.65 27.39
C SER A 50 -22.26 8.73 28.14
N CYS A 51 -21.64 9.86 28.52
CA CYS A 51 -22.24 10.85 29.41
C CYS A 51 -22.73 10.24 30.72
N TYR A 52 -21.99 9.23 31.23
CA TYR A 52 -22.33 8.46 32.44
C TYR A 52 -23.67 7.70 32.33
N GLN A 53 -24.10 7.36 31.11
CA GLN A 53 -25.30 6.57 30.85
C GLN A 53 -24.93 5.15 30.42
N SER A 54 -25.12 4.19 31.34
CA SER A 54 -24.76 2.78 31.11
C SER A 54 -25.48 2.13 29.92
N GLY A 55 -26.66 2.63 29.53
CA GLY A 55 -27.41 2.11 28.38
C GLY A 55 -26.74 2.32 27.02
N HIS A 56 -25.65 3.09 26.95
CA HIS A 56 -24.89 3.35 25.73
C HIS A 56 -23.53 2.64 25.69
N ILE A 57 -23.20 1.85 26.72
CA ILE A 57 -21.96 1.07 26.78
C ILE A 57 -22.25 -0.34 26.29
N PHE A 58 -21.50 -0.78 25.28
CA PHE A 58 -21.53 -2.16 24.79
C PHE A 58 -20.23 -2.85 25.17
N GLU A 59 -20.31 -3.79 26.13
CA GLU A 59 -19.17 -4.60 26.52
C GLU A 59 -18.96 -5.73 25.52
N MET A 60 -17.78 -5.76 24.88
CA MET A 60 -17.40 -6.81 23.94
C MET A 60 -17.16 -8.12 24.70
N LYS A 61 -17.97 -9.14 24.39
CA LYS A 61 -17.83 -10.47 24.99
C LYS A 61 -16.84 -11.35 24.20
N PRO A 62 -16.18 -12.32 24.87
CA PRO A 62 -15.48 -13.39 24.17
C PRO A 62 -16.41 -14.14 23.21
N LEU A 63 -15.82 -14.78 22.20
CA LEU A 63 -16.56 -15.68 21.33
C LEU A 63 -17.03 -16.90 22.13
N ASP A 64 -18.22 -17.40 21.81
CA ASP A 64 -18.63 -18.73 22.29
C ASP A 64 -17.81 -19.85 21.64
N ASP A 65 -17.93 -21.06 22.19
CA ASP A 65 -17.14 -22.23 21.79
C ASP A 65 -17.32 -22.57 20.31
N ASP A 66 -18.55 -22.48 19.78
CA ASP A 66 -18.85 -22.80 18.38
C ASP A 66 -18.19 -21.80 17.43
N HIS A 67 -18.26 -20.50 17.72
CA HIS A 67 -17.60 -19.47 16.91
C HIS A 67 -16.08 -19.52 17.04
N SER A 68 -15.56 -19.81 18.24
CA SER A 68 -14.13 -19.99 18.50
C SER A 68 -13.56 -21.16 17.72
N ARG A 69 -14.28 -22.30 17.73
CA ARG A 69 -13.93 -23.48 16.95
C ARG A 69 -13.96 -23.16 15.46
N LYS A 70 -15.03 -22.57 14.94
CA LYS A 70 -15.09 -22.16 13.53
C LYS A 70 -13.92 -21.25 13.15
N LEU A 71 -13.58 -20.26 13.98
CA LEU A 71 -12.45 -19.37 13.73
C LEU A 71 -11.11 -20.13 13.68
N PHE A 72 -10.87 -21.01 14.65
CA PHE A 72 -9.64 -21.82 14.73
C PHE A 72 -9.48 -22.73 13.51
N PHE A 73 -10.52 -23.51 13.20
CA PHE A 73 -10.48 -24.50 12.12
C PHE A 73 -10.46 -23.83 10.75
N ASN A 74 -11.22 -22.75 10.53
CA ASN A 74 -11.15 -22.00 9.27
C ASN A 74 -9.75 -21.40 9.06
N ARG A 75 -9.09 -20.95 10.14
CA ARG A 75 -7.72 -20.44 10.03
C ARG A 75 -6.70 -21.53 9.72
N LEU A 76 -6.85 -22.71 10.32
CA LEU A 76 -5.88 -23.79 10.20
C LEU A 76 -6.07 -24.67 8.95
N PHE A 77 -7.32 -24.98 8.59
CA PHE A 77 -7.67 -25.92 7.52
C PHE A 77 -8.50 -25.29 6.40
N GLY A 78 -8.93 -24.04 6.51
CA GLY A 78 -9.85 -23.41 5.55
C GLY A 78 -11.32 -23.75 5.79
N SER A 79 -11.61 -24.97 6.23
CA SER A 79 -12.92 -25.39 6.73
C SER A 79 -12.80 -26.47 7.80
N GLU A 80 -13.78 -26.58 8.70
CA GLU A 80 -13.80 -27.64 9.73
C GLU A 80 -13.86 -29.05 9.12
N SER A 81 -14.50 -29.20 7.97
CA SER A 81 -14.58 -30.47 7.22
C SER A 81 -13.26 -30.96 6.65
N GLU A 82 -12.26 -30.09 6.55
CA GLU A 82 -10.93 -30.42 6.02
C GLU A 82 -9.94 -30.87 7.12
N CYS A 83 -10.37 -30.91 8.38
CA CYS A 83 -9.54 -31.38 9.49
C CYS A 83 -9.42 -32.91 9.52
N PRO A 84 -8.19 -33.48 9.60
CA PRO A 84 -8.00 -34.91 9.82
C PRO A 84 -8.58 -35.37 11.16
N ASP A 85 -9.26 -36.53 11.16
CA ASP A 85 -9.91 -37.09 12.35
C ASP A 85 -8.93 -37.30 13.52
N GLU A 86 -7.66 -37.62 13.24
CA GLU A 86 -6.65 -37.84 14.28
C GLU A 86 -6.26 -36.55 15.04
N LEU A 87 -6.38 -35.39 14.40
CA LEU A 87 -6.00 -34.10 14.97
C LEU A 87 -7.19 -33.36 15.60
N LYS A 88 -8.42 -33.74 15.24
CA LYS A 88 -9.64 -33.04 15.62
C LYS A 88 -9.76 -32.82 17.13
N GLN A 89 -9.53 -33.88 17.92
CA GLN A 89 -9.59 -33.79 19.38
C GLN A 89 -8.58 -32.79 19.94
N VAL A 90 -7.31 -32.86 19.51
CA VAL A 90 -6.26 -31.94 19.99
C VAL A 90 -6.55 -30.50 19.54
N CYS A 91 -7.07 -30.31 18.34
CA CYS A 91 -7.48 -29.00 17.83
C CYS A 91 -8.64 -28.40 18.64
N ASP A 92 -9.65 -29.22 18.98
CA ASP A 92 -10.78 -28.81 19.82
C ASP A 92 -10.29 -28.39 21.22
N GLU A 93 -9.45 -29.21 21.86
CA GLU A 93 -8.86 -28.90 23.18
C GLU A 93 -8.05 -27.59 23.14
N ILE A 94 -7.24 -27.36 22.10
CA ILE A 94 -6.49 -26.11 21.93
C ILE A 94 -7.43 -24.90 21.75
N ALA A 95 -8.51 -25.05 20.97
CA ALA A 95 -9.48 -23.98 20.74
C ALA A 95 -10.22 -23.61 22.04
N GLU A 96 -10.59 -24.60 22.85
CA GLU A 96 -11.20 -24.39 24.18
C GLU A 96 -10.25 -23.64 25.13
N ILE A 97 -8.95 -23.99 25.14
CA ILE A 97 -7.97 -23.29 26.00
C ILE A 97 -7.81 -21.81 25.63
N CYS A 98 -8.05 -21.45 24.37
CA CYS A 98 -8.02 -20.05 23.92
C CYS A 98 -9.19 -19.20 24.45
N ASP A 99 -10.21 -19.83 25.06
CA ASP A 99 -11.27 -19.21 25.89
C ASP A 99 -11.97 -18.03 25.19
N GLY A 100 -12.34 -18.21 23.93
CA GLY A 100 -13.09 -17.21 23.17
C GLY A 100 -12.31 -15.99 22.69
N LEU A 101 -10.99 -15.92 22.90
CA LEU A 101 -10.16 -14.77 22.55
C LEU A 101 -9.67 -14.83 21.08
N PRO A 102 -10.19 -13.99 20.16
CA PRO A 102 -9.94 -14.15 18.73
C PRO A 102 -8.46 -14.06 18.34
N LEU A 103 -7.71 -13.11 18.93
CA LEU A 103 -6.30 -12.91 18.62
C LEU A 103 -5.43 -14.08 19.11
N ALA A 104 -5.74 -14.65 20.27
CA ALA A 104 -5.06 -15.84 20.80
C ALA A 104 -5.32 -17.04 19.89
N THR A 105 -6.60 -17.29 19.57
CA THR A 105 -7.04 -18.37 18.67
C THR A 105 -6.36 -18.28 17.31
N ILE A 106 -6.37 -17.09 16.67
CA ILE A 106 -5.71 -16.87 15.38
C ILE A 106 -4.20 -17.07 15.51
N SER A 107 -3.56 -16.60 16.58
CA SER A 107 -2.11 -16.74 16.76
C SER A 107 -1.70 -18.22 16.85
N ILE A 108 -2.37 -19.01 17.70
CA ILE A 108 -2.05 -20.43 17.87
C ILE A 108 -2.38 -21.24 16.61
N ALA A 109 -3.54 -21.00 15.97
CA ALA A 109 -3.87 -21.63 14.70
C ALA A 109 -2.82 -21.31 13.61
N SER A 110 -2.36 -20.06 13.54
CA SER A 110 -1.35 -19.63 12.56
C SER A 110 0.04 -20.21 12.88
N LEU A 111 0.36 -20.43 14.16
CA LEU A 111 1.57 -21.13 14.57
C LEU A 111 1.57 -22.59 14.08
N LEU A 112 0.45 -23.30 14.27
CA LEU A 112 0.26 -24.68 13.81
C LEU A 112 0.33 -24.79 12.29
N LEU A 113 -0.33 -23.88 11.56
CA LEU A 113 -0.29 -23.81 10.10
C LEU A 113 1.12 -23.59 9.55
N SER A 114 2.01 -22.99 10.34
CA SER A 114 3.31 -22.54 9.85
C SER A 114 4.35 -23.64 9.68
N GLN A 115 4.00 -24.90 9.96
CA GLN A 115 4.86 -26.06 9.77
C GLN A 115 4.63 -26.71 8.40
N PRO A 116 5.71 -27.13 7.71
CA PRO A 116 5.61 -27.77 6.40
C PRO A 116 5.01 -29.18 6.45
N VAL A 117 5.03 -29.83 7.63
CA VAL A 117 4.46 -31.17 7.84
C VAL A 117 3.59 -31.14 9.09
N MET A 118 2.34 -31.56 8.94
CA MET A 118 1.36 -31.71 10.02
C MET A 118 1.70 -32.95 10.86
N SER A 119 2.72 -32.83 11.72
CA SER A 119 3.12 -33.90 12.64
C SER A 119 2.29 -33.88 13.91
N ASN A 120 1.71 -35.03 14.26
CA ASN A 120 0.96 -35.18 15.52
C ASN A 120 1.82 -34.80 16.75
N ASP A 121 3.11 -35.14 16.74
CA ASP A 121 4.04 -34.82 17.82
C ASP A 121 4.16 -33.30 18.06
N PHE A 122 4.12 -32.52 16.98
CA PHE A 122 4.18 -31.05 17.07
C PHE A 122 2.88 -30.49 17.64
N PHE A 123 1.73 -31.01 17.22
CA PHE A 123 0.43 -30.64 17.78
C PHE A 123 0.37 -30.94 19.27
N THR A 124 0.82 -32.13 19.68
CA THR A 124 0.90 -32.50 21.12
C THR A 124 1.87 -31.59 21.89
N TYR A 125 3.03 -31.25 21.31
CA TYR A 125 3.97 -30.30 21.92
C TYR A 125 3.34 -28.91 22.12
N ILE A 126 2.66 -28.38 21.10
CA ILE A 126 1.98 -27.07 21.20
C ILE A 126 0.84 -27.15 22.20
N HIS A 127 0.04 -28.22 22.19
CA HIS A 127 -1.02 -28.44 23.16
C HIS A 127 -0.51 -28.37 24.60
N HIS A 128 0.55 -29.13 24.93
CA HIS A 128 1.17 -29.08 26.26
C HIS A 128 1.75 -27.70 26.59
N SER A 129 2.34 -27.02 25.61
CA SER A 129 2.88 -25.66 25.79
C SER A 129 1.78 -24.65 26.08
N VAL A 130 0.66 -24.72 25.35
CA VAL A 130 -0.51 -23.86 25.54
C VAL A 130 -1.12 -24.09 26.92
N ILE A 131 -1.36 -25.36 27.33
CA ILE A 131 -1.82 -25.70 28.68
C ILE A 131 -0.91 -25.06 29.73
N SER A 132 0.40 -25.29 29.63
CA SER A 132 1.37 -24.80 30.61
C SER A 132 1.43 -23.27 30.67
N CYS A 133 1.28 -22.59 29.54
CA CYS A 133 1.32 -21.13 29.47
C CYS A 133 0.02 -20.48 29.99
N PHE A 134 -1.11 -21.18 29.92
CA PHE A 134 -2.44 -20.62 30.21
C PHE A 134 -2.94 -20.98 31.62
N SER A 135 -2.53 -22.14 32.16
CA SER A 135 -3.06 -22.70 33.42
C SER A 135 -2.75 -21.87 34.67
N ALA A 136 -1.79 -20.93 34.60
CA ALA A 136 -1.32 -20.13 35.74
C ALA A 136 -1.60 -18.62 35.60
N VAL A 137 -2.34 -18.20 34.57
CA VAL A 137 -2.36 -16.82 34.10
C VAL A 137 -3.80 -16.33 33.92
N PRO A 138 -4.14 -15.09 34.37
CA PRO A 138 -5.48 -14.53 34.19
C PRO A 138 -5.83 -14.37 32.70
N THR A 139 -7.12 -14.38 32.36
CA THR A 139 -7.60 -14.32 30.97
C THR A 139 -7.04 -13.12 30.18
N SER A 140 -6.84 -11.98 30.85
CA SER A 140 -6.24 -10.76 30.26
C SER A 140 -4.82 -10.96 29.70
N GLU A 141 -4.07 -11.91 30.25
CA GLU A 141 -2.67 -12.17 29.90
C GLU A 141 -2.51 -13.37 28.94
N ARG A 142 -3.57 -14.15 28.72
CA ARG A 142 -3.55 -15.35 27.85
C ARG A 142 -3.20 -15.00 26.40
N THR A 143 -3.74 -13.92 25.85
CA THR A 143 -3.38 -13.45 24.51
C THR A 143 -1.88 -13.15 24.41
N ARG A 144 -1.30 -12.50 25.43
CA ARG A 144 0.14 -12.21 25.46
C ARG A 144 0.97 -13.49 25.53
N GLN A 145 0.50 -14.51 26.24
CA GLN A 145 1.15 -15.82 26.28
C GLN A 145 1.07 -16.55 24.94
N ALA A 146 -0.07 -16.53 24.25
CA ALA A 146 -0.20 -17.08 22.90
C ALA A 146 0.78 -16.42 21.93
N LEU A 147 0.83 -15.08 21.92
CA LEU A 147 1.76 -14.33 21.08
C LEU A 147 3.22 -14.64 21.42
N ASN A 148 3.56 -14.77 22.71
CA ASN A 148 4.91 -15.17 23.15
C ASN A 148 5.28 -16.57 22.68
N LEU A 149 4.36 -17.54 22.77
CA LEU A 149 4.57 -18.90 22.28
C LEU A 149 4.84 -18.88 20.77
N SER A 150 3.98 -18.20 20.00
CA SER A 150 4.15 -17.99 18.57
C SER A 150 5.49 -17.35 18.23
N TYR A 151 5.92 -16.33 18.99
CA TYR A 151 7.23 -15.70 18.80
C TYR A 151 8.37 -16.67 19.10
N ASN A 152 8.32 -17.40 20.20
CA ASN A 152 9.38 -18.32 20.61
C ASN A 152 9.64 -19.40 19.55
N ASN A 153 8.59 -19.86 18.88
CA ASN A 153 8.63 -20.82 17.79
C ASN A 153 9.03 -20.23 16.42
N LEU A 154 9.24 -18.91 16.29
CA LEU A 154 9.74 -18.32 15.05
C LEU A 154 11.21 -18.69 14.77
N PRO A 155 11.56 -18.99 13.52
CA PRO A 155 12.95 -19.04 13.07
C PRO A 155 13.69 -17.71 13.35
N ARG A 156 15.00 -17.79 13.62
CA ARG A 156 15.84 -16.63 13.96
C ARG A 156 15.80 -15.51 12.92
N TYR A 157 15.74 -15.85 11.63
CA TYR A 157 15.66 -14.87 10.55
C TYR A 157 14.34 -14.08 10.58
N LEU A 158 13.20 -14.74 10.86
CA LEU A 158 11.91 -14.06 11.01
C LEU A 158 11.85 -13.21 12.27
N LYS A 159 12.40 -13.69 13.40
CA LYS A 159 12.50 -12.89 14.63
C LYS A 159 13.21 -11.56 14.37
N THR A 160 14.32 -11.60 13.65
CA THR A 160 15.10 -10.40 13.31
C THR A 160 14.30 -9.39 12.46
N CYS A 161 13.58 -9.88 11.44
CA CYS A 161 12.69 -9.05 10.61
C CYS A 161 11.50 -8.49 11.41
N LEU A 162 10.91 -9.30 12.28
CA LEU A 162 9.79 -8.92 13.14
C LEU A 162 10.20 -7.84 14.15
N LEU A 163 11.32 -8.03 14.85
CA LEU A 163 11.87 -7.05 15.79
C LEU A 163 12.13 -5.70 15.11
N TYR A 164 12.49 -5.70 13.82
CA TYR A 164 12.70 -4.46 13.06
C TYR A 164 11.44 -3.58 12.96
N LEU A 165 10.25 -4.13 13.10
CA LEU A 165 9.00 -3.37 13.06
C LEU A 165 8.88 -2.36 14.22
N ASN A 166 9.63 -2.54 15.31
CA ASN A 166 9.72 -1.55 16.40
C ASN A 166 10.38 -0.22 15.99
N MET A 167 10.86 -0.10 14.74
CA MET A 167 11.21 1.20 14.15
C MET A 167 9.97 2.09 13.95
N TYR A 168 8.78 1.49 13.90
CA TYR A 168 7.52 2.17 13.68
C TYR A 168 6.73 2.31 14.98
N PRO A 169 6.06 3.46 15.21
CA PRO A 169 5.15 3.57 16.33
C PRO A 169 3.97 2.62 16.15
N GLU A 170 3.28 2.37 17.25
CA GLU A 170 1.98 1.71 17.27
C GLU A 170 0.99 2.42 16.33
N GLY A 171 0.06 1.66 15.74
CA GLY A 171 -0.88 2.18 14.75
C GLY A 171 -0.28 2.53 13.37
N TYR A 172 1.04 2.50 13.19
CA TYR A 172 1.65 2.97 11.94
C TYR A 172 1.41 2.00 10.78
N THR A 173 0.81 2.51 9.70
CA THR A 173 0.68 1.80 8.43
C THR A 173 1.96 1.97 7.61
N PHE A 174 2.68 0.88 7.34
CA PHE A 174 3.88 0.87 6.52
C PHE A 174 3.66 0.17 5.17
N LEU A 175 4.42 0.59 4.15
CA LEU A 175 4.38 0.00 2.83
C LEU A 175 5.26 -1.27 2.77
N LYS A 176 4.74 -2.34 2.14
CA LYS A 176 5.47 -3.62 1.95
C LYS A 176 6.83 -3.37 1.30
N GLY A 177 6.83 -2.67 0.15
CA GLY A 177 8.03 -2.44 -0.64
C GLY A 177 9.11 -1.69 0.15
N ASP A 178 8.73 -0.69 0.94
CA ASP A 178 9.66 0.09 1.76
C ASP A 178 10.29 -0.75 2.88
N LEU A 179 9.49 -1.58 3.55
CA LEU A 179 9.98 -2.43 4.64
C LEU A 179 10.94 -3.50 4.11
N VAL A 180 10.60 -4.16 3.00
CA VAL A 180 11.45 -5.16 2.35
C VAL A 180 12.80 -4.56 1.94
N LYS A 181 12.79 -3.39 1.28
CA LYS A 181 14.01 -2.67 0.88
C LYS A 181 14.87 -2.31 2.09
N GLN A 182 14.25 -1.93 3.22
CA GLN A 182 14.98 -1.64 4.47
C GLN A 182 15.62 -2.89 5.08
N TRP A 183 14.94 -4.03 5.13
CA TRP A 183 15.53 -5.27 5.63
C TRP A 183 16.75 -5.71 4.81
N VAL A 184 16.68 -5.57 3.49
CA VAL A 184 17.80 -5.83 2.58
C VAL A 184 18.95 -4.85 2.82
N ALA A 185 18.65 -3.54 2.90
CA ALA A 185 19.65 -2.50 3.13
C ALA A 185 20.37 -2.65 4.48
N GLU A 186 19.64 -2.98 5.54
CA GLU A 186 20.21 -3.23 6.87
C GLU A 186 21.07 -4.51 6.89
N GLY A 187 20.77 -5.46 6.00
CA GLY A 187 21.44 -6.76 5.88
C GLY A 187 20.87 -7.81 6.82
N LEU A 188 19.55 -7.81 7.03
CA LEU A 188 18.84 -8.78 7.86
C LEU A 188 18.53 -10.09 7.12
N ILE A 189 18.63 -10.06 5.79
CA ILE A 189 18.23 -11.16 4.91
C ILE A 189 19.45 -12.02 4.59
N CYS A 190 19.34 -13.32 4.87
CA CYS A 190 20.33 -14.32 4.50
C CYS A 190 19.92 -14.99 3.19
N THR A 191 20.79 -15.00 2.19
CA THR A 191 20.58 -15.68 0.90
C THR A 191 21.67 -16.70 0.63
N THR A 192 21.34 -17.75 -0.12
CA THR A 192 22.34 -18.62 -0.75
C THR A 192 22.81 -18.00 -2.06
N GLU A 193 23.99 -18.40 -2.56
CA GLU A 193 24.52 -17.91 -3.83
C GLU A 193 23.51 -18.07 -4.97
N GLY A 194 23.31 -17.00 -5.76
CA GLY A 194 22.42 -16.99 -6.93
C GLY A 194 20.95 -16.63 -6.67
N GLN A 195 20.51 -16.48 -5.42
CA GLN A 195 19.13 -16.06 -5.10
C GLN A 195 18.94 -14.54 -5.12
N ASP A 196 17.77 -14.10 -5.60
CA ASP A 196 17.34 -12.70 -5.53
C ASP A 196 16.97 -12.34 -4.08
N ILE A 197 17.77 -11.45 -3.47
CA ILE A 197 17.65 -11.08 -2.06
C ILE A 197 16.33 -10.40 -1.73
N GLU A 198 15.74 -9.65 -2.67
CA GLU A 198 14.47 -8.99 -2.45
C GLU A 198 13.31 -9.98 -2.48
N LYS A 199 13.36 -10.98 -3.35
CA LYS A 199 12.37 -12.08 -3.35
C LYS A 199 12.43 -12.92 -2.08
N VAL A 200 13.63 -13.17 -1.54
CA VAL A 200 13.78 -13.87 -0.25
C VAL A 200 13.21 -13.00 0.88
N ALA A 201 13.49 -11.70 0.88
CA ALA A 201 12.95 -10.76 1.86
C ALA A 201 11.42 -10.66 1.78
N GLU A 202 10.85 -10.64 0.57
CA GLU A 202 9.41 -10.68 0.34
C GLU A 202 8.80 -12.00 0.84
N SER A 203 9.45 -13.14 0.63
CA SER A 203 9.02 -14.41 1.22
C SER A 203 8.97 -14.35 2.74
N TYR A 204 9.97 -13.73 3.40
CA TYR A 204 9.96 -13.56 4.86
C TYR A 204 8.80 -12.68 5.32
N PHE A 205 8.47 -11.64 4.56
CA PHE A 205 7.31 -10.78 4.82
C PHE A 205 6.00 -11.58 4.78
N TYR A 206 5.74 -12.34 3.71
CA TYR A 206 4.54 -13.16 3.60
C TYR A 206 4.48 -14.28 4.64
N GLN A 207 5.63 -14.81 5.08
CA GLN A 207 5.70 -15.76 6.20
C GLN A 207 5.29 -15.14 7.55
N LEU A 208 5.50 -13.84 7.76
CA LEU A 208 5.02 -13.12 8.95
C LEU A 208 3.51 -12.82 8.87
N ILE A 209 3.00 -12.51 7.68
CA ILE A 209 1.55 -12.39 7.42
C ILE A 209 0.85 -13.74 7.65
N GLY A 210 1.41 -14.83 7.12
CA GLY A 210 0.88 -16.18 7.30
C GLY A 210 0.83 -16.61 8.77
N ARG A 211 1.69 -16.03 9.61
CA ARG A 211 1.71 -16.23 11.08
C ARG A 211 0.90 -15.18 11.86
N SER A 212 0.18 -14.30 11.17
CA SER A 212 -0.66 -13.23 11.74
C SER A 212 0.07 -12.21 12.61
N PHE A 213 1.40 -12.08 12.48
CA PHE A 213 2.15 -11.00 13.16
C PHE A 213 1.99 -9.65 12.46
N ILE A 214 1.70 -9.68 11.15
CA ILE A 214 1.50 -8.50 10.30
C ILE A 214 0.12 -8.64 9.64
N GLN A 215 -0.66 -7.57 9.66
CA GLN A 215 -2.00 -7.53 9.10
C GLN A 215 -2.02 -6.67 7.83
N PRO A 216 -2.49 -7.21 6.68
CA PRO A 216 -2.70 -6.42 5.49
C PRO A 216 -3.78 -5.34 5.71
N THR A 217 -3.45 -4.08 5.42
CA THR A 217 -4.37 -2.94 5.51
C THR A 217 -4.90 -2.57 4.12
N CYS A 218 -4.02 -2.61 3.12
CA CYS A 218 -4.38 -2.36 1.73
C CYS A 218 -3.86 -3.48 0.83
N VAL A 219 -4.78 -4.08 0.08
CA VAL A 219 -4.49 -5.05 -0.98
C VAL A 219 -4.98 -4.44 -2.27
N ASN A 220 -4.10 -4.34 -3.27
CA ASN A 220 -4.49 -3.83 -4.58
C ASN A 220 -5.38 -4.83 -5.31
N TYR A 221 -5.96 -4.39 -6.44
CA TYR A 221 -6.84 -5.26 -7.20
C TYR A 221 -6.15 -6.48 -7.85
N TYR A 222 -4.83 -6.50 -7.87
CA TYR A 222 -4.02 -7.64 -8.32
C TYR A 222 -3.78 -8.67 -7.21
N ASN A 223 -4.46 -8.51 -6.06
CA ASN A 223 -4.30 -9.29 -4.84
C ASN A 223 -2.88 -9.20 -4.24
N GLU A 224 -2.16 -8.12 -4.54
CA GLU A 224 -0.87 -7.82 -3.95
C GLU A 224 -1.05 -6.89 -2.75
N VAL A 225 -0.44 -7.27 -1.63
CA VAL A 225 -0.42 -6.47 -0.40
C VAL A 225 0.46 -5.24 -0.59
N LEU A 226 -0.12 -4.05 -0.47
CA LEU A 226 0.57 -2.77 -0.60
C LEU A 226 1.06 -2.22 0.74
N SER A 227 0.16 -2.24 1.73
CA SER A 227 0.44 -1.70 3.06
C SER A 227 -0.08 -2.64 4.15
N CYS A 228 0.56 -2.55 5.32
CA CYS A 228 0.25 -3.36 6.47
C CYS A 228 0.38 -2.56 7.76
N GLN A 229 -0.20 -3.11 8.81
CA GLN A 229 -0.10 -2.66 10.18
C GLN A 229 0.26 -3.85 11.08
N VAL A 230 0.82 -3.55 12.25
CA VAL A 230 0.99 -4.53 13.32
C VAL A 230 -0.08 -4.23 14.36
N HIS A 231 -0.81 -5.26 14.78
CA HIS A 231 -1.77 -5.15 15.87
C HIS A 231 -1.07 -4.71 17.16
N ASP A 232 -1.69 -3.85 17.94
CA ASP A 232 -1.14 -3.20 19.13
C ASP A 232 -0.53 -4.18 20.16
N MET A 233 -1.27 -5.21 20.58
CA MET A 233 -0.71 -6.28 21.44
C MET A 233 0.52 -7.01 20.85
N VAL A 234 0.60 -7.11 19.53
CA VAL A 234 1.79 -7.68 18.85
C VAL A 234 2.92 -6.66 18.85
N HIS A 235 2.63 -5.38 18.64
CA HIS A 235 3.61 -4.30 18.73
C HIS A 235 4.24 -4.25 20.13
N ASP A 236 3.43 -4.35 21.19
CA ASP A 236 3.90 -4.45 22.58
C ASP A 236 4.85 -5.62 22.81
N LEU A 237 4.51 -6.80 22.27
CA LEU A 237 5.39 -7.96 22.33
C LEU A 237 6.73 -7.68 21.62
N ILE A 238 6.69 -7.10 20.42
CA ILE A 238 7.89 -6.74 19.66
C ILE A 238 8.73 -5.72 20.43
N ALA A 239 8.11 -4.70 21.02
CA ALA A 239 8.77 -3.69 21.82
C ALA A 239 9.46 -4.30 23.04
N HIS A 240 8.77 -5.20 23.76
CA HIS A 240 9.32 -5.94 24.90
C HIS A 240 10.52 -6.80 24.51
N LYS A 241 10.40 -7.62 23.46
CA LYS A 241 11.49 -8.48 22.96
C LYS A 241 12.65 -7.68 22.36
N SER A 242 12.36 -6.58 21.68
CA SER A 242 13.38 -5.65 21.20
C SER A 242 14.17 -5.02 22.34
N ALA A 243 13.52 -4.70 23.46
CA ALA A 243 14.18 -4.14 24.64
C ALA A 243 15.07 -5.18 25.35
N GLU A 244 14.59 -6.43 25.52
CA GLU A 244 15.39 -7.54 26.06
C GLU A 244 16.70 -7.74 25.27
N GLU A 245 16.63 -7.65 23.94
CA GLU A 245 17.78 -7.87 23.05
C GLU A 245 18.58 -6.58 22.73
N ASN A 246 18.13 -5.41 23.22
CA ASN A 246 18.65 -4.09 22.83
C ASN A 246 18.75 -3.94 21.30
N PHE A 247 17.71 -4.38 20.59
CA PHE A 247 17.68 -4.50 19.13
C PHE A 247 17.41 -3.15 18.43
N ILE A 248 16.37 -2.45 18.88
CA ILE A 248 16.00 -1.07 18.50
C ILE A 248 15.78 -0.27 19.77
N MET A 249 16.22 0.99 19.75
CA MET A 249 15.94 1.96 20.79
C MET A 249 14.97 3.01 20.25
N PRO A 250 13.66 2.89 20.54
CA PRO A 250 12.69 3.92 20.23
C PRO A 250 12.76 5.05 21.27
N ILE A 251 12.68 6.29 20.80
CA ILE A 251 12.59 7.50 21.62
C ILE A 251 11.38 8.25 21.10
N ASP A 252 10.26 8.08 21.80
CA ASP A 252 9.01 8.79 21.51
C ASP A 252 8.81 9.88 22.58
N TYR A 253 8.82 11.15 22.16
CA TYR A 253 8.61 12.28 23.07
C TYR A 253 7.14 12.45 23.47
N ARG A 254 6.21 11.82 22.75
CA ARG A 254 4.78 11.83 23.09
C ARG A 254 4.51 10.95 24.30
N CYS A 255 5.27 9.87 24.43
CA CYS A 255 5.15 8.91 25.52
C CYS A 255 6.33 9.10 26.48
N GLN A 256 6.16 9.88 27.55
CA GLN A 256 7.20 10.16 28.58
C GLN A 256 7.61 8.91 29.42
N LYS A 257 7.78 7.74 28.81
CA LYS A 257 8.34 6.55 29.45
C LYS A 257 9.86 6.71 29.49
N ASN A 258 10.41 6.82 30.69
CA ASN A 258 11.86 6.89 30.94
C ASN A 258 12.53 5.58 30.48
N VAL A 259 13.00 5.51 29.23
CA VAL A 259 13.80 4.39 28.74
C VAL A 259 15.15 4.44 29.41
N SER A 260 15.57 3.34 30.05
CA SER A 260 16.95 3.18 30.51
C SER A 260 17.88 3.18 29.29
N LEU A 261 18.54 4.31 29.06
CA LEU A 261 19.30 4.56 27.85
C LEU A 261 20.56 3.67 27.80
N SER A 262 20.53 2.66 26.94
CA SER A 262 21.71 1.85 26.62
C SER A 262 22.68 2.63 25.73
N HIS A 263 23.96 2.65 26.08
CA HIS A 263 25.01 3.29 25.27
C HIS A 263 25.27 2.59 23.91
N LYS A 264 24.68 1.42 23.65
CA LYS A 264 24.95 0.56 22.48
C LYS A 264 23.73 0.39 21.57
N ALA A 265 23.10 1.48 21.16
CA ALA A 265 22.02 1.40 20.16
C ALA A 265 22.60 1.18 18.75
N ARG A 266 22.15 0.13 18.05
CA ARG A 266 22.45 -0.08 16.63
C ARG A 266 21.38 0.47 15.70
N ARG A 267 20.16 0.65 16.19
CA ARG A 267 19.01 1.15 15.45
C ARG A 267 18.24 2.11 16.32
N LEU A 268 17.89 3.25 15.76
CA LEU A 268 17.34 4.38 16.48
C LEU A 268 16.06 4.83 15.78
N SER A 269 14.96 4.86 16.52
CA SER A 269 13.71 5.48 16.07
C SER A 269 13.46 6.73 16.92
N LEU A 270 13.40 7.90 16.29
CA LEU A 270 13.22 9.20 16.94
C LEU A 270 11.86 9.74 16.51
N ILE A 271 10.90 9.75 17.42
CA ILE A 271 9.52 10.18 17.17
C ILE A 271 9.24 11.39 18.05
N PHE A 272 9.43 12.56 17.48
CA PHE A 272 9.38 13.83 18.21
C PHE A 272 8.06 14.57 17.98
N GLY A 273 7.35 14.27 16.89
CA GLY A 273 6.10 14.96 16.53
C GLY A 273 6.32 16.47 16.45
N ASP A 274 5.45 17.23 17.09
CA ASP A 274 5.49 18.70 17.10
C ASP A 274 6.31 19.28 18.26
N ALA A 275 7.08 18.44 18.97
CA ALA A 275 7.92 18.90 20.07
C ALA A 275 9.06 19.78 19.56
N ARG A 276 9.00 21.07 19.90
CA ARG A 276 10.09 22.04 19.63
C ARG A 276 11.27 21.78 20.55
N TYR A 277 12.48 21.83 19.98
CA TYR A 277 13.75 21.67 20.71
C TYR A 277 13.94 20.31 21.40
N ALA A 278 13.18 19.29 21.00
CA ALA A 278 13.45 17.92 21.40
C ALA A 278 14.85 17.52 20.92
N LYS A 279 15.65 16.90 21.80
CA LYS A 279 17.04 16.54 21.49
C LYS A 279 17.25 15.07 21.73
N THR A 280 17.95 14.43 20.79
CA THR A 280 18.46 13.09 21.03
C THR A 280 19.31 13.07 22.30
N PRO A 281 19.06 12.14 23.25
CA PRO A 281 19.83 12.03 24.48
C PRO A 281 21.35 11.94 24.22
N ALA A 282 22.13 12.72 24.99
CA ALA A 282 23.56 12.89 24.77
C ALA A 282 24.40 11.61 25.00
N ASN A 283 23.87 10.65 25.74
CA ASN A 283 24.54 9.41 26.11
C ASN A 283 24.51 8.32 25.01
N ILE A 284 23.82 8.57 23.89
CA ILE A 284 23.71 7.65 22.77
C ILE A 284 24.94 7.79 21.88
N ARG A 285 25.66 6.69 21.67
CA ARG A 285 26.80 6.64 20.75
C ARG A 285 26.35 6.55 19.30
N LYS A 286 26.03 7.69 18.70
CA LYS A 286 25.54 7.84 17.30
C LYS A 286 26.48 7.24 16.25
N SER A 287 27.78 7.16 16.52
CA SER A 287 28.77 6.56 15.62
C SER A 287 28.60 5.05 15.38
N LEU A 288 27.89 4.34 16.27
CA LEU A 288 27.64 2.90 16.14
C LEU A 288 26.30 2.55 15.48
N VAL A 289 25.46 3.56 15.24
CA VAL A 289 24.11 3.40 14.71
C VAL A 289 24.15 3.08 13.21
N ARG A 290 23.32 2.13 12.80
CA ARG A 290 23.21 1.60 11.43
C ARG A 290 21.86 1.90 10.78
N SER A 291 20.79 2.02 11.56
CA SER A 291 19.48 2.47 11.09
C SER A 291 19.03 3.67 11.91
N VAL A 292 18.56 4.73 11.23
CA VAL A 292 17.94 5.89 11.86
C VAL A 292 16.61 6.17 11.17
N ARG A 293 15.54 6.21 11.96
CA ARG A 293 14.28 6.83 11.57
C ARG A 293 14.06 8.08 12.42
N PHE A 294 13.73 9.18 11.77
CA PHE A 294 13.38 10.43 12.43
C PHE A 294 12.03 10.92 11.93
N SER A 295 11.17 11.33 12.85
CA SER A 295 9.87 11.95 12.57
C SER A 295 9.66 13.14 13.50
N GLY A 296 9.65 14.34 12.95
CA GLY A 296 9.35 15.57 13.71
C GLY A 296 9.87 16.83 13.06
N LEU A 297 9.85 17.92 13.83
CA LEU A 297 10.27 19.25 13.37
C LEU A 297 11.75 19.29 12.97
N LEU A 298 12.06 20.04 11.91
CA LEU A 298 13.43 20.23 11.41
C LEU A 298 14.40 20.73 12.50
N GLU A 299 13.95 21.62 13.38
CA GLU A 299 14.75 22.18 14.49
C GLU A 299 15.22 21.12 15.50
N SER A 300 14.48 20.03 15.60
CA SER A 300 14.73 18.92 16.53
C SER A 300 15.51 17.78 15.87
N MET A 301 15.87 17.92 14.59
CA MET A 301 16.62 16.90 13.85
C MET A 301 18.03 16.73 14.41
N PRO A 302 18.50 15.49 14.65
CA PRO A 302 19.87 15.28 15.11
C PRO A 302 20.89 15.64 14.02
N CYS A 303 22.10 16.02 14.44
CA CYS A 303 23.20 16.29 13.53
C CYS A 303 23.59 15.01 12.76
N LEU A 304 23.33 15.00 11.45
CA LEU A 304 23.52 13.82 10.60
C LEU A 304 24.99 13.40 10.48
N THR A 305 25.94 14.34 10.58
CA THR A 305 27.38 14.05 10.47
C THR A 305 27.91 13.23 11.65
N GLU A 306 27.20 13.15 12.77
CA GLU A 306 27.58 12.32 13.93
C GLU A 306 27.37 10.81 13.67
N PHE A 307 26.59 10.47 12.65
CA PHE A 307 26.28 9.10 12.28
C PHE A 307 27.23 8.59 11.19
N LYS A 308 28.15 7.68 11.56
CA LYS A 308 29.23 7.22 10.65
C LYS A 308 28.98 5.87 9.97
N LEU A 309 28.08 5.03 10.51
CA LEU A 309 27.85 3.65 10.06
C LEU A 309 26.43 3.40 9.53
N VAL A 310 25.67 4.46 9.27
CA VAL A 310 24.27 4.35 8.84
C VAL A 310 24.17 3.73 7.46
N ARG A 311 23.28 2.74 7.35
CA ARG A 311 22.87 2.01 6.14
C ARG A 311 21.46 2.36 5.74
N VAL A 312 20.57 2.58 6.72
CA VAL A 312 19.17 2.94 6.50
C VAL A 312 18.90 4.28 7.17
N LEU A 313 18.53 5.28 6.38
CA LEU A 313 18.12 6.59 6.85
C LEU A 313 16.71 6.91 6.35
N ASN A 314 15.77 7.13 7.27
CA ASN A 314 14.40 7.52 6.97
C ASN A 314 14.08 8.81 7.73
N LEU A 315 13.89 9.90 7.00
CA LEU A 315 13.63 11.23 7.54
C LEU A 315 12.21 11.65 7.16
N GLN A 316 11.37 11.92 8.15
CA GLN A 316 10.07 12.54 8.02
C GLN A 316 10.13 13.90 8.72
N LEU A 317 10.33 14.95 7.92
CA LEU A 317 10.57 16.31 8.38
C LEU A 317 9.28 17.12 8.27
N SER A 318 8.93 17.84 9.32
CA SER A 318 7.84 18.82 9.33
C SER A 318 8.36 20.24 9.55
N GLY A 319 7.74 21.19 8.85
CA GLY A 319 8.09 22.60 8.81
C GLY A 319 7.17 23.52 9.59
N GLN A 320 6.36 23.00 10.52
CA GLN A 320 5.36 23.77 11.24
C GLN A 320 5.98 24.99 11.97
N GLY A 321 5.88 26.18 11.36
CA GLY A 321 6.47 27.42 11.87
C GLY A 321 7.74 27.90 11.15
N CYS A 322 8.25 27.15 10.17
CA CYS A 322 9.31 27.59 9.27
C CYS A 322 8.82 28.74 8.37
N ARG A 323 9.67 29.74 8.15
CA ARG A 323 9.45 30.73 7.10
C ARG A 323 9.62 30.05 5.74
N ASP A 324 8.97 30.56 4.69
CA ASP A 324 9.08 30.00 3.32
C ASP A 324 10.52 29.83 2.79
N ASN A 325 11.49 30.49 3.43
CA ASN A 325 12.89 30.47 3.07
C ASN A 325 13.77 29.57 3.95
N ASP A 326 13.21 28.92 4.97
CA ASP A 326 13.95 27.97 5.80
C ASP A 326 14.18 26.68 5.00
N MET A 327 15.41 26.20 5.03
CA MET A 327 15.86 25.08 4.20
C MET A 327 16.55 24.05 5.09
N ALA A 328 16.16 22.78 4.93
CA ALA A 328 16.84 21.67 5.58
C ALA A 328 18.15 21.35 4.85
N ASP A 329 19.29 21.63 5.49
CA ASP A 329 20.59 21.24 4.96
C ASP A 329 20.87 19.76 5.28
N LEU A 330 20.75 18.91 4.25
CA LEU A 330 21.01 17.47 4.34
C LEU A 330 22.35 17.09 3.71
N THR A 331 23.25 18.05 3.49
CA THR A 331 24.56 17.80 2.87
C THR A 331 25.43 16.84 3.66
N GLY A 332 25.25 16.78 4.99
CA GLY A 332 25.94 15.84 5.88
C GLY A 332 25.71 14.35 5.57
N ILE A 333 24.65 14.01 4.81
CA ILE A 333 24.41 12.64 4.32
C ILE A 333 25.58 12.14 3.44
N SER A 334 26.30 13.07 2.79
CA SER A 334 27.49 12.77 1.99
C SER A 334 28.59 12.02 2.75
N GLU A 335 28.64 12.16 4.08
CA GLU A 335 29.64 11.48 4.92
C GLU A 335 29.26 10.02 5.26
N MET A 336 28.05 9.57 4.88
CA MET A 336 27.54 8.24 5.19
C MET A 336 27.92 7.22 4.11
N PHE A 337 29.18 6.79 4.09
CA PHE A 337 29.70 5.88 3.07
C PHE A 337 29.05 4.48 3.05
N GLN A 338 28.37 4.08 4.12
CA GLN A 338 27.66 2.80 4.22
C GLN A 338 26.17 2.89 3.86
N LEU A 339 25.67 4.08 3.50
CA LEU A 339 24.25 4.30 3.22
C LEU A 339 23.79 3.47 2.02
N ARG A 340 22.72 2.70 2.21
CA ARG A 340 22.11 1.81 1.21
C ARG A 340 20.65 2.16 0.92
N TYR A 341 19.95 2.71 1.90
CA TYR A 341 18.55 3.15 1.79
C TYR A 341 18.42 4.57 2.35
N LEU A 342 17.88 5.48 1.53
CA LEU A 342 17.57 6.84 1.92
C LEU A 342 16.11 7.14 1.57
N LYS A 343 15.29 7.43 2.59
CA LYS A 343 13.95 7.98 2.44
C LYS A 343 13.86 9.36 3.06
N ILE A 344 13.35 10.32 2.31
CA ILE A 344 13.11 11.70 2.79
C ILE A 344 11.69 12.09 2.42
N ALA A 345 10.84 12.26 3.43
CA ALA A 345 9.55 12.92 3.33
C ALA A 345 9.66 14.28 4.02
N SER A 346 9.36 15.37 3.33
CA SER A 346 9.53 16.72 3.89
C SER A 346 8.58 17.70 3.26
N ASP A 347 7.90 18.53 4.05
CA ASP A 347 7.14 19.71 3.59
C ASP A 347 8.03 20.97 3.43
N VAL A 348 9.22 20.95 4.05
CA VAL A 348 10.25 22.00 3.95
C VAL A 348 11.10 21.80 2.69
N CYS A 349 11.67 22.91 2.19
CA CYS A 349 12.68 22.87 1.13
C CYS A 349 13.95 22.17 1.62
N ILE A 350 14.46 21.20 0.86
CA ILE A 350 15.64 20.42 1.22
C ILE A 350 16.81 20.74 0.28
N LYS A 351 18.00 20.85 0.87
CA LYS A 351 19.29 20.83 0.16
C LYS A 351 19.89 19.45 0.30
N LEU A 352 19.83 18.70 -0.79
CA LEU A 352 20.39 17.36 -0.87
C LEU A 352 21.94 17.37 -0.85
N PRO A 353 22.56 16.23 -0.50
CA PRO A 353 23.99 16.03 -0.63
C PRO A 353 24.48 16.27 -2.06
N ASN A 354 25.73 16.74 -2.17
CA ASN A 354 26.42 17.10 -3.42
C ASN A 354 27.60 16.17 -3.74
N HIS A 355 27.74 15.05 -3.02
CA HIS A 355 28.78 14.04 -3.23
C HIS A 355 28.21 12.66 -3.54
N VAL A 356 29.03 11.83 -4.19
CA VAL A 356 28.70 10.47 -4.64
C VAL A 356 28.36 9.55 -3.46
N LEU A 357 27.16 8.99 -3.46
CA LEU A 357 26.74 7.95 -2.52
C LEU A 357 26.97 6.55 -3.13
N GLN A 358 28.17 6.01 -2.92
CA GLN A 358 28.66 4.80 -3.62
C GLN A 358 27.85 3.52 -3.35
N CYS A 359 27.26 3.41 -2.16
CA CYS A 359 26.56 2.20 -1.70
C CYS A 359 25.03 2.30 -1.81
N LEU A 360 24.49 3.43 -2.24
CA LEU A 360 23.05 3.67 -2.21
C LEU A 360 22.34 2.79 -3.25
N GLY A 361 21.44 1.93 -2.76
CA GLY A 361 20.59 1.06 -3.57
C GLY A 361 19.17 1.57 -3.72
N THR A 362 18.64 2.31 -2.73
CA THR A 362 17.29 2.88 -2.78
C THR A 362 17.32 4.36 -2.39
N LEU A 363 16.71 5.18 -3.24
CA LEU A 363 16.45 6.60 -2.99
C LEU A 363 14.94 6.84 -3.13
N ASP A 364 14.28 7.24 -2.04
CA ASP A 364 12.88 7.64 -2.03
C ASP A 364 12.76 9.07 -1.49
N ILE A 365 12.33 10.00 -2.33
CA ILE A 365 12.10 11.38 -1.91
C ILE A 365 10.65 11.74 -2.21
N THR A 366 9.89 12.01 -1.16
CA THR A 366 8.44 12.24 -1.22
C THR A 366 8.13 13.63 -0.70
N ASP A 367 7.23 14.33 -1.41
CA ASP A 367 6.62 15.61 -0.99
C ASP A 367 7.59 16.78 -0.75
N ALA A 368 8.88 16.58 -1.04
CA ALA A 368 9.93 17.55 -0.82
C ALA A 368 10.04 18.60 -1.92
N ARG A 369 10.23 19.86 -1.50
CA ARG A 369 10.68 20.94 -2.38
C ARG A 369 12.20 20.95 -2.43
N PHE A 370 12.80 21.20 -3.59
CA PHE A 370 14.26 21.19 -3.76
C PHE A 370 14.85 22.58 -3.97
N ALA A 371 15.99 22.83 -3.34
CA ALA A 371 16.77 24.04 -3.59
C ALA A 371 17.33 24.08 -5.02
N PRO A 372 17.55 25.28 -5.62
CA PRO A 372 18.23 25.49 -6.91
C PRO A 372 19.72 25.20 -6.87
N VAL A 373 20.07 23.95 -6.57
CA VAL A 373 21.45 23.47 -6.58
C VAL A 373 21.57 22.33 -7.59
N PRO A 374 22.57 22.33 -8.48
CA PRO A 374 22.79 21.24 -9.42
C PRO A 374 23.14 19.94 -8.68
N TRP A 375 22.52 18.84 -9.12
CA TRP A 375 22.69 17.51 -8.56
C TRP A 375 23.85 16.79 -9.24
N ASP A 376 25.08 17.15 -8.89
CA ASP A 376 26.27 16.44 -9.35
C ASP A 376 26.53 15.14 -8.54
N VAL A 377 25.48 14.37 -8.25
CA VAL A 377 25.57 13.12 -7.48
C VAL A 377 25.44 11.93 -8.42
N ASN A 378 26.48 11.08 -8.43
CA ASN A 378 26.45 9.80 -9.12
C ASN A 378 25.92 8.72 -8.16
N PHE A 379 25.00 7.86 -8.62
CA PHE A 379 24.48 6.73 -7.87
C PHE A 379 24.81 5.41 -8.60
N PRO A 380 26.05 4.93 -8.50
CA PRO A 380 26.52 3.81 -9.34
C PRO A 380 25.84 2.47 -9.04
N ARG A 381 25.13 2.34 -7.90
CA ARG A 381 24.49 1.10 -7.46
C ARG A 381 22.98 1.24 -7.23
N LEU A 382 22.39 2.34 -7.70
CA LEU A 382 20.96 2.59 -7.47
C LEU A 382 20.12 1.55 -8.21
N LEU A 383 19.25 0.89 -7.46
CA LEU A 383 18.29 -0.09 -7.96
C LEU A 383 16.88 0.50 -7.98
N HIS A 384 16.54 1.34 -7.00
CA HIS A 384 15.20 1.92 -6.85
C HIS A 384 15.28 3.43 -6.72
N LEU A 385 14.51 4.13 -7.56
CA LEU A 385 14.35 5.58 -7.53
C LEU A 385 12.87 5.93 -7.44
N HIS A 386 12.48 6.52 -6.31
CA HIS A 386 11.12 6.97 -6.05
C HIS A 386 11.17 8.48 -5.79
N MET A 387 10.36 9.25 -6.51
CA MET A 387 10.54 10.70 -6.48
C MET A 387 9.30 11.50 -6.81
N SER A 388 9.01 12.49 -5.97
CA SER A 388 8.04 13.54 -6.27
C SER A 388 8.73 14.72 -6.96
N LEU A 389 8.28 15.07 -8.17
CA LEU A 389 8.83 16.19 -8.94
C LEU A 389 8.13 17.50 -8.55
N PRO A 390 8.90 18.58 -8.30
CA PRO A 390 8.33 19.86 -7.89
C PRO A 390 7.58 20.55 -9.04
N VAL A 391 6.60 21.38 -8.68
CA VAL A 391 5.67 22.10 -9.59
C VAL A 391 6.39 22.98 -10.63
N GLU A 392 7.52 23.57 -10.24
CA GLU A 392 8.16 24.67 -10.96
C GLU A 392 9.39 24.24 -11.79
N ARG A 393 9.72 22.95 -11.83
CA ARG A 393 10.90 22.48 -12.59
C ARG A 393 10.56 21.41 -13.59
N ASP A 394 11.21 21.53 -14.74
CA ASP A 394 11.19 20.47 -15.74
C ASP A 394 12.08 19.30 -15.28
N LEU A 395 11.62 18.08 -15.52
CA LEU A 395 12.45 16.87 -15.53
C LEU A 395 13.59 17.01 -16.56
N LEU A 396 13.44 17.88 -17.57
CA LEU A 396 14.55 18.30 -18.41
C LEU A 396 15.61 19.10 -17.64
N ASP A 397 15.30 19.96 -16.67
CA ASP A 397 16.36 20.60 -15.86
C ASP A 397 17.19 19.57 -15.07
N TRP A 398 16.66 18.36 -14.94
CA TRP A 398 17.29 17.21 -14.31
C TRP A 398 17.89 16.18 -15.28
N ILE A 399 17.65 16.33 -16.59
CA ILE A 399 18.17 15.44 -17.64
C ILE A 399 19.07 16.21 -18.62
N ASP A 400 18.95 17.54 -18.70
CA ASP A 400 19.49 18.37 -19.78
C ASP A 400 21.01 18.41 -19.75
N ARG A 401 21.57 17.81 -20.81
CA ARG A 401 22.99 17.76 -21.15
C ARG A 401 23.59 19.12 -21.50
N THR A 402 22.77 20.12 -21.85
CA THR A 402 23.25 21.28 -22.59
C THR A 402 23.55 22.52 -21.74
N ARG A 403 22.87 22.72 -20.60
CA ARG A 403 23.17 23.82 -19.67
C ARG A 403 24.22 23.50 -18.61
N SER A 404 24.48 22.22 -18.35
CA SER A 404 25.58 21.78 -17.51
C SER A 404 26.12 20.43 -18.01
N PRO A 405 27.37 20.35 -18.50
CA PRO A 405 27.95 19.10 -18.98
C PRO A 405 28.16 18.04 -17.87
N SER A 406 27.81 18.35 -16.62
CA SER A 406 27.89 17.46 -15.45
C SER A 406 26.62 16.66 -15.16
N LEU A 407 25.46 17.04 -15.73
CA LEU A 407 24.13 16.40 -15.51
C LEU A 407 23.96 15.05 -16.23
N MET A 408 25.06 14.30 -16.33
CA MET A 408 25.16 12.93 -16.81
C MET A 408 24.90 11.90 -15.69
N SER A 409 23.97 12.14 -14.76
CA SER A 409 23.80 11.29 -13.57
C SER A 409 22.65 10.27 -13.69
N LEU A 410 21.48 10.64 -14.24
CA LEU A 410 20.38 9.66 -14.45
C LEU A 410 20.68 8.69 -15.62
N GLY A 411 21.26 9.17 -16.71
CA GLY A 411 21.67 8.34 -17.85
C GLY A 411 22.84 7.37 -17.56
N LYS A 412 23.42 7.41 -16.35
CA LYS A 412 24.42 6.46 -15.85
C LYS A 412 23.87 5.46 -14.84
N LEU A 413 22.56 5.47 -14.54
CA LEU A 413 21.92 4.50 -13.64
C LEU A 413 21.76 3.14 -14.32
N ASN A 414 22.89 2.51 -14.65
CA ASN A 414 22.94 1.27 -15.42
C ASN A 414 22.28 0.10 -14.69
N HIS A 415 22.07 0.19 -13.37
CA HIS A 415 21.53 -0.86 -12.52
C HIS A 415 20.08 -0.62 -12.07
N LEU A 416 19.45 0.48 -12.52
CA LEU A 416 18.10 0.83 -12.09
C LEU A 416 17.10 -0.27 -12.50
N GLN A 417 16.31 -0.73 -11.52
CA GLN A 417 15.29 -1.76 -11.67
C GLN A 417 13.88 -1.20 -11.47
N GLU A 418 13.71 -0.21 -10.61
CA GLU A 418 12.42 0.41 -10.29
C GLU A 418 12.50 1.94 -10.40
N LEU A 419 11.60 2.52 -11.18
CA LEU A 419 11.45 3.96 -11.35
C LEU A 419 10.00 4.37 -11.04
N HIS A 420 9.81 5.07 -9.93
CA HIS A 420 8.52 5.58 -9.49
C HIS A 420 8.57 7.12 -9.47
N LEU A 421 7.76 7.76 -10.30
CA LEU A 421 7.72 9.22 -10.38
C LEU A 421 6.32 9.75 -10.10
N THR A 422 6.26 10.80 -9.30
CA THR A 422 5.02 11.47 -8.95
C THR A 422 5.08 12.93 -9.40
N PHE A 423 4.15 13.33 -10.24
CA PHE A 423 3.97 14.70 -10.72
C PHE A 423 2.96 15.46 -9.86
N SER A 424 3.17 16.76 -9.68
CA SER A 424 2.17 17.63 -9.05
C SER A 424 1.13 18.09 -10.07
N SER A 425 -0.15 18.14 -9.71
CA SER A 425 -1.21 18.65 -10.60
C SER A 425 -1.11 20.13 -10.96
N LEU A 426 -0.23 20.89 -10.28
CA LEU A 426 -0.04 22.33 -10.52
C LEU A 426 0.95 22.62 -11.66
N SER A 427 1.63 21.60 -12.21
CA SER A 427 2.56 21.79 -13.33
C SER A 427 1.84 22.26 -14.59
N THR A 428 2.38 23.26 -15.29
CA THR A 428 1.78 23.73 -16.55
C THR A 428 1.85 22.66 -17.65
N PHE A 429 0.93 22.74 -18.62
CA PHE A 429 0.86 21.82 -19.77
C PHE A 429 2.20 21.65 -20.51
N GLN A 430 2.96 22.73 -20.68
CA GLN A 430 4.24 22.69 -21.39
C GLN A 430 5.31 21.90 -20.63
N HIS A 431 5.30 21.96 -19.30
CA HIS A 431 6.23 21.20 -18.47
C HIS A 431 5.90 19.70 -18.49
N VAL A 432 4.62 19.35 -18.43
CA VAL A 432 4.17 17.95 -18.49
C VAL A 432 4.60 17.27 -19.79
N ALA A 433 4.35 17.90 -20.95
CA ALA A 433 4.73 17.33 -22.24
C ALA A 433 6.24 17.07 -22.35
N LYS A 434 7.05 18.06 -21.97
CA LYS A 434 8.52 17.97 -21.95
C LYS A 434 9.02 16.88 -21.00
N ASN A 435 8.44 16.79 -19.81
CA ASN A 435 8.78 15.76 -18.83
C ASN A 435 8.49 14.37 -19.36
N MET A 436 7.40 14.20 -20.11
CA MET A 436 7.05 12.93 -20.73
C MET A 436 7.98 12.53 -21.87
N GLU A 437 8.44 13.47 -22.71
CA GLU A 437 9.45 13.18 -23.74
C GLU A 437 10.79 12.79 -23.11
N ALA A 438 11.21 13.52 -22.08
CA ALA A 438 12.43 13.26 -21.34
C ALA A 438 12.35 11.92 -20.59
N LEU A 439 11.17 11.56 -20.07
CA LEU A 439 10.90 10.25 -19.48
C LEU A 439 11.00 9.12 -20.49
N GLY A 440 10.39 9.25 -21.67
CA GLY A 440 10.51 8.24 -22.73
C GLY A 440 11.97 7.98 -23.09
N SER A 441 12.78 9.05 -23.15
CA SER A 441 14.22 8.98 -23.39
C SER A 441 14.98 8.31 -22.24
N LEU A 442 14.63 8.62 -20.99
CA LEU A 442 15.22 8.00 -19.81
C LEU A 442 14.94 6.49 -19.79
N ILE A 443 13.67 6.10 -19.90
CA ILE A 443 13.23 4.71 -19.82
C ILE A 443 13.86 3.88 -20.95
N GLY A 444 13.89 4.39 -22.19
CA GLY A 444 14.46 3.67 -23.33
C GLY A 444 15.98 3.41 -23.23
N GLY A 445 16.69 4.15 -22.38
CA GLY A 445 18.13 3.93 -22.15
C GLY A 445 18.47 2.81 -21.16
N HIS A 446 17.52 2.32 -20.35
CA HIS A 446 17.81 1.42 -19.23
C HIS A 446 17.48 -0.04 -19.54
N ARG A 447 18.51 -0.90 -19.57
CA ARG A 447 18.35 -2.33 -19.87
C ARG A 447 17.83 -3.18 -18.70
N ASN A 448 18.04 -2.72 -17.47
CA ASN A 448 17.74 -3.47 -16.25
C ASN A 448 16.40 -3.10 -15.60
N LEU A 449 15.67 -2.15 -16.19
CA LEU A 449 14.44 -1.62 -15.62
C LEU A 449 13.32 -2.68 -15.72
N LYS A 450 12.74 -3.02 -14.56
CA LYS A 450 11.66 -3.99 -14.40
C LYS A 450 10.32 -3.32 -14.14
N THR A 451 10.33 -2.18 -13.43
CA THR A 451 9.13 -1.47 -13.00
C THR A 451 9.22 0.00 -13.34
N VAL A 452 8.18 0.51 -14.00
CA VAL A 452 7.93 1.93 -14.21
C VAL A 452 6.54 2.25 -13.70
N ALA A 453 6.47 3.15 -12.73
CA ALA A 453 5.21 3.68 -12.23
C ALA A 453 5.25 5.21 -12.27
N VAL A 454 4.23 5.80 -12.90
CA VAL A 454 4.09 7.24 -13.02
C VAL A 454 2.73 7.66 -12.52
N ALA A 455 2.75 8.60 -11.59
CA ALA A 455 1.57 9.09 -10.90
C ALA A 455 1.47 10.61 -10.93
N GLN A 456 0.27 11.13 -10.73
CA GLN A 456 0.04 12.55 -10.54
C GLN A 456 -0.80 12.78 -9.29
N VAL A 457 -0.32 13.62 -8.37
CA VAL A 457 -1.06 14.03 -7.17
C VAL A 457 -2.08 15.08 -7.58
N SER A 458 -3.37 14.78 -7.39
CA SER A 458 -4.46 15.73 -7.62
C SER A 458 -4.57 16.71 -6.44
N SER A 459 -4.44 18.00 -6.71
CA SER A 459 -4.82 19.06 -5.76
C SER A 459 -6.35 19.22 -5.73
N VAL A 460 -6.90 19.43 -4.54
CA VAL A 460 -8.34 19.63 -4.23
C VAL A 460 -8.97 20.84 -4.96
N LYS A 461 -8.18 21.66 -5.66
CA LYS A 461 -8.67 22.79 -6.45
C LYS A 461 -8.93 22.35 -7.90
N ASN A 462 -10.23 22.16 -8.19
CA ASN A 462 -10.82 21.89 -9.50
C ASN A 462 -10.53 23.01 -10.52
N THR A 463 -9.31 23.06 -11.06
CA THR A 463 -9.08 23.66 -12.38
C THR A 463 -9.04 22.53 -13.41
N PRO A 464 -9.79 22.63 -14.52
CA PRO A 464 -9.72 21.63 -15.59
C PRO A 464 -8.31 21.66 -16.19
N ALA A 465 -7.46 20.72 -15.75
CA ALA A 465 -6.13 20.58 -16.29
C ALA A 465 -6.25 20.18 -17.77
N SER A 466 -5.64 20.98 -18.65
CA SER A 466 -5.54 20.67 -20.07
C SER A 466 -4.87 19.30 -20.26
N LYS A 467 -5.54 18.39 -20.99
CA LYS A 467 -5.02 17.05 -21.28
C LYS A 467 -3.95 17.11 -22.37
N THR A 468 -2.85 16.42 -22.14
CA THR A 468 -1.71 16.26 -23.06
C THR A 468 -1.77 14.89 -23.69
N TYR A 469 -1.72 14.83 -25.02
CA TYR A 469 -1.64 13.56 -25.74
C TYR A 469 -0.20 13.23 -26.06
N ILE A 470 0.22 12.01 -25.74
CA ILE A 470 1.57 11.52 -26.00
C ILE A 470 1.53 10.28 -26.90
N SER A 471 2.57 10.08 -27.70
CA SER A 471 2.86 8.82 -28.39
C SER A 471 4.28 8.40 -28.07
N TRP A 472 4.42 7.17 -27.59
CA TRP A 472 5.71 6.52 -27.29
C TRP A 472 5.95 5.33 -28.23
N ASP A 473 5.40 5.38 -29.45
CA ASP A 473 5.54 4.29 -30.42
C ASP A 473 7.00 4.08 -30.88
N CYS A 474 7.81 5.15 -30.88
CA CYS A 474 9.21 5.10 -31.28
C CYS A 474 10.18 4.74 -30.14
N MET A 475 9.67 4.47 -28.93
CA MET A 475 10.50 4.15 -27.78
C MET A 475 10.86 2.67 -27.77
N GLU A 476 12.15 2.35 -27.58
CA GLU A 476 12.61 0.98 -27.36
C GLU A 476 12.38 0.60 -25.88
N PRO A 477 11.46 -0.32 -25.55
CA PRO A 477 11.17 -0.65 -24.16
C PRO A 477 12.34 -1.40 -23.51
N PRO A 478 12.58 -1.21 -22.19
CA PRO A 478 13.50 -2.03 -21.42
C PRO A 478 13.16 -3.51 -21.56
N PRO A 479 14.11 -4.39 -21.93
CA PRO A 479 13.83 -5.81 -22.23
C PRO A 479 13.32 -6.62 -21.02
N LEU A 480 13.57 -6.12 -19.80
CA LEU A 480 13.17 -6.75 -18.55
C LEU A 480 11.90 -6.14 -17.94
N LEU A 481 11.19 -5.25 -18.66
CA LEU A 481 10.02 -4.55 -18.13
C LEU A 481 8.88 -5.54 -17.80
N GLN A 482 8.53 -5.63 -16.53
CA GLN A 482 7.46 -6.48 -16.01
C GLN A 482 6.24 -5.69 -15.57
N ARG A 483 6.42 -4.44 -15.12
CA ARG A 483 5.34 -3.58 -14.62
C ARG A 483 5.42 -2.20 -15.23
N PHE A 484 4.34 -1.77 -15.88
CA PHE A 484 4.21 -0.45 -16.48
C PHE A 484 2.89 0.18 -16.07
N GLU A 485 2.95 1.22 -15.23
CA GLU A 485 1.77 1.83 -14.64
C GLU A 485 1.76 3.35 -14.80
N PHE A 486 0.66 3.85 -15.35
CA PHE A 486 0.36 5.27 -15.53
C PHE A 486 -0.98 5.60 -14.90
N SER A 487 -0.97 6.55 -13.97
CA SER A 487 -2.17 6.92 -13.22
C SER A 487 -3.24 7.60 -14.09
N PRO A 488 -4.54 7.33 -13.83
CA PRO A 488 -5.67 7.93 -14.54
C PRO A 488 -5.90 9.41 -14.26
N HIS A 489 -5.38 9.90 -13.12
CA HIS A 489 -5.47 11.30 -12.72
C HIS A 489 -4.34 12.14 -13.31
N SER A 490 -3.50 11.55 -14.16
CA SER A 490 -2.50 12.29 -14.90
C SER A 490 -3.15 13.16 -15.98
N SER A 491 -2.59 14.34 -16.23
CA SER A 491 -2.92 15.15 -17.39
C SER A 491 -2.36 14.55 -18.69
N CYS A 492 -1.76 13.36 -18.65
CA CYS A 492 -1.18 12.65 -19.79
C CYS A 492 -2.09 11.51 -20.26
N ILE A 493 -2.45 11.54 -21.53
CA ILE A 493 -3.24 10.48 -22.16
C ILE A 493 -2.45 9.96 -23.35
N PHE A 494 -2.25 8.65 -23.45
CA PHE A 494 -1.66 8.06 -24.64
C PHE A 494 -2.65 8.17 -25.80
N SER A 495 -2.18 8.62 -26.95
CA SER A 495 -3.00 8.69 -28.17
C SER A 495 -3.61 7.32 -28.54
N GLN A 496 -2.85 6.25 -28.34
CA GLN A 496 -3.22 4.85 -28.52
C GLN A 496 -2.35 3.97 -27.62
N VAL A 497 -2.66 2.67 -27.51
CA VAL A 497 -1.76 1.72 -26.84
C VAL A 497 -0.43 1.68 -27.61
N PRO A 498 0.72 1.93 -26.98
CA PRO A 498 1.99 1.94 -27.70
C PRO A 498 2.30 0.59 -28.37
N SER A 499 2.74 0.62 -29.62
CA SER A 499 2.94 -0.59 -30.43
C SER A 499 3.98 -1.58 -29.89
N TRP A 500 4.94 -1.11 -29.08
CA TRP A 500 5.92 -1.96 -28.42
C TRP A 500 5.29 -2.83 -27.32
N VAL A 501 4.15 -2.43 -26.74
CA VAL A 501 3.48 -3.17 -25.66
C VAL A 501 3.19 -4.59 -26.12
N GLY A 502 2.57 -4.76 -27.29
CA GLY A 502 2.23 -6.07 -27.85
C GLY A 502 3.43 -6.95 -28.21
N LYS A 503 4.65 -6.40 -28.24
CA LYS A 503 5.90 -7.14 -28.51
C LYS A 503 6.64 -7.51 -27.23
N HIS A 504 6.21 -7.03 -26.06
CA HIS A 504 6.94 -7.17 -24.81
C HIS A 504 6.46 -8.38 -23.99
N GLY A 505 7.02 -9.56 -24.28
CA GLY A 505 6.56 -10.82 -23.69
C GLY A 505 6.68 -10.96 -22.16
N ASN A 506 7.53 -10.15 -21.50
CA ASN A 506 7.75 -10.20 -20.05
C ASN A 506 6.77 -9.33 -19.24
N LEU A 507 5.86 -8.60 -19.89
CA LEU A 507 4.98 -7.65 -19.22
C LEU A 507 3.89 -8.37 -18.41
N CYS A 508 3.94 -8.23 -17.08
CA CYS A 508 3.02 -8.88 -16.14
C CYS A 508 1.85 -7.98 -15.72
N ILE A 509 2.11 -6.68 -15.58
CA ILE A 509 1.15 -5.68 -15.10
C ILE A 509 1.18 -4.47 -16.03
N LEU A 510 0.03 -4.12 -16.59
CA LEU A 510 -0.15 -2.96 -17.44
C LEU A 510 -1.29 -2.08 -16.92
N LYS A 511 -0.99 -0.83 -16.57
CA LYS A 511 -1.99 0.19 -16.23
C LYS A 511 -1.73 1.43 -17.09
N ILE A 512 -2.64 1.77 -18.01
CA ILE A 512 -2.46 2.88 -18.95
C ILE A 512 -3.75 3.65 -19.22
N VAL A 513 -3.59 4.90 -19.62
CA VAL A 513 -4.68 5.79 -20.04
C VAL A 513 -4.54 6.05 -21.53
N VAL A 514 -5.56 5.74 -22.31
CA VAL A 514 -5.58 5.91 -23.77
C VAL A 514 -6.74 6.79 -24.21
N LYS A 515 -6.57 7.53 -25.31
CA LYS A 515 -7.60 8.38 -25.88
C LYS A 515 -8.79 7.54 -26.35
N GLY A 516 -8.53 6.48 -27.11
CA GLY A 516 -9.55 5.55 -27.59
C GLY A 516 -9.00 4.13 -27.70
N LEU A 517 -9.90 3.16 -27.80
CA LEU A 517 -9.59 1.77 -28.11
C LEU A 517 -10.10 1.47 -29.53
N PRO A 518 -9.24 1.51 -30.56
CA PRO A 518 -9.62 1.00 -31.87
C PRO A 518 -9.90 -0.51 -31.82
N ALA A 519 -10.70 -1.03 -32.76
CA ALA A 519 -11.10 -2.45 -32.79
C ALA A 519 -9.90 -3.44 -32.76
N HIS A 520 -8.75 -3.05 -33.31
CA HIS A 520 -7.51 -3.84 -33.32
C HIS A 520 -6.66 -3.70 -32.03
N CYS A 521 -7.03 -2.87 -31.06
CA CYS A 521 -6.28 -2.77 -29.79
C CYS A 521 -6.39 -4.02 -28.94
N ALA A 522 -7.50 -4.76 -29.06
CA ALA A 522 -7.60 -6.09 -28.49
C ALA A 522 -6.45 -6.96 -29.04
N ASP A 523 -6.19 -6.93 -30.35
CA ASP A 523 -5.11 -7.71 -30.98
C ASP A 523 -3.70 -7.40 -30.44
N ILE A 524 -3.41 -6.13 -30.13
CA ILE A 524 -2.12 -5.74 -29.54
C ILE A 524 -1.93 -6.37 -28.16
N LEU A 525 -2.99 -6.45 -27.35
CA LEU A 525 -2.93 -6.93 -25.97
C LEU A 525 -3.14 -8.45 -25.86
N ARG A 526 -3.81 -9.06 -26.84
CA ARG A 526 -4.12 -10.51 -26.91
C ARG A 526 -2.86 -11.39 -26.82
N GLY A 527 -1.75 -10.93 -27.39
CA GLY A 527 -0.51 -11.69 -27.56
C GLY A 527 0.46 -11.68 -26.37
N LEU A 528 0.08 -11.14 -25.21
CA LEU A 528 0.99 -11.02 -24.06
C LEU A 528 0.95 -12.24 -23.13
N PRO A 529 1.97 -13.12 -23.16
CA PRO A 529 1.92 -14.42 -22.49
C PRO A 529 2.08 -14.34 -20.96
N ALA A 530 2.62 -13.23 -20.45
CA ALA A 530 2.87 -13.04 -19.01
C ALA A 530 1.86 -12.10 -18.34
N LEU A 531 0.91 -11.51 -19.07
CA LEU A 531 0.04 -10.44 -18.57
C LEU A 531 -1.00 -10.98 -17.58
N THR A 532 -0.70 -10.85 -16.30
CA THR A 532 -1.57 -11.25 -15.19
C THR A 532 -2.57 -10.19 -14.77
N ALA A 533 -2.29 -8.92 -15.05
CA ALA A 533 -3.19 -7.83 -14.69
C ALA A 533 -3.19 -6.66 -15.67
N LEU A 534 -4.39 -6.22 -16.04
CA LEU A 534 -4.62 -5.18 -17.02
C LEU A 534 -5.61 -4.14 -16.51
N SER A 535 -5.20 -2.87 -16.50
CA SER A 535 -6.05 -1.72 -16.17
C SER A 535 -6.01 -0.69 -17.32
N LEU A 536 -7.10 -0.60 -18.06
CA LEU A 536 -7.24 0.33 -19.18
C LEU A 536 -8.24 1.44 -18.83
N TYR A 537 -7.78 2.68 -18.96
CA TYR A 537 -8.61 3.87 -18.86
C TYR A 537 -8.73 4.48 -20.25
N VAL A 538 -9.96 4.66 -20.72
CA VAL A 538 -10.27 5.04 -22.10
C VAL A 538 -11.02 6.35 -22.05
N GLU A 539 -10.49 7.39 -22.69
CA GLU A 539 -11.14 8.70 -22.66
C GLU A 539 -12.45 8.72 -23.45
N THR A 540 -12.42 8.26 -24.70
CA THR A 540 -13.58 8.21 -25.58
C THR A 540 -13.90 6.76 -25.97
N PRO A 541 -15.13 6.29 -25.73
CA PRO A 541 -15.53 4.94 -26.10
C PRO A 541 -15.60 4.82 -27.63
N PRO A 542 -15.40 3.61 -28.18
CA PRO A 542 -15.70 3.35 -29.58
C PRO A 542 -17.21 3.35 -29.82
N ASP A 543 -17.62 3.69 -31.05
CA ASP A 543 -19.02 3.60 -31.49
C ASP A 543 -19.47 2.13 -31.68
N ASP A 544 -18.52 1.24 -31.97
CA ASP A 544 -18.76 -0.19 -32.18
C ASP A 544 -18.65 -1.01 -30.88
N THR A 545 -19.24 -2.21 -30.89
CA THR A 545 -19.12 -3.17 -29.77
C THR A 545 -17.69 -3.70 -29.65
N ILE A 546 -17.14 -3.68 -28.44
CA ILE A 546 -15.84 -4.27 -28.13
C ILE A 546 -16.02 -5.76 -27.87
N ILE A 547 -15.35 -6.60 -28.67
CA ILE A 547 -15.43 -8.06 -28.54
C ILE A 547 -14.10 -8.62 -28.01
N PHE A 548 -14.17 -9.28 -26.86
CA PHE A 548 -13.10 -10.12 -26.32
C PHE A 548 -13.42 -11.58 -26.68
N ASP A 549 -12.73 -12.10 -27.68
CA ASP A 549 -12.90 -13.47 -28.16
C ASP A 549 -11.98 -14.46 -27.42
N LYS A 550 -12.09 -15.75 -27.77
CA LYS A 550 -11.31 -16.86 -27.19
C LYS A 550 -9.79 -16.77 -27.43
N ALA A 551 -9.30 -15.82 -28.23
CA ALA A 551 -7.90 -15.74 -28.64
C ALA A 551 -7.09 -14.76 -27.78
N GLY A 552 -6.72 -15.13 -26.55
CA GLY A 552 -5.75 -14.36 -25.75
C GLY A 552 -5.89 -14.50 -24.24
N PHE A 553 -5.13 -13.71 -23.48
CA PHE A 553 -5.33 -13.45 -22.03
C PHE A 553 -5.42 -14.70 -21.12
N SER A 554 -4.77 -15.81 -21.49
CA SER A 554 -4.89 -17.08 -20.77
C SER A 554 -4.45 -17.04 -19.30
N VAL A 555 -3.50 -16.15 -18.97
CA VAL A 555 -2.96 -15.98 -17.61
C VAL A 555 -3.50 -14.76 -16.88
N LEU A 556 -4.40 -13.99 -17.51
CA LEU A 556 -4.95 -12.76 -16.95
C LEU A 556 -5.84 -13.11 -15.76
N LYS A 557 -5.53 -12.56 -14.59
CA LYS A 557 -6.26 -12.75 -13.32
C LYS A 557 -7.13 -11.55 -12.97
N TYR A 558 -6.75 -10.36 -13.43
CA TYR A 558 -7.47 -9.12 -13.18
C TYR A 558 -7.62 -8.28 -14.45
N PHE A 559 -8.85 -7.84 -14.70
CA PHE A 559 -9.14 -6.92 -15.79
C PHE A 559 -10.00 -5.74 -15.33
N LYS A 560 -9.49 -4.52 -15.54
CA LYS A 560 -10.23 -3.28 -15.33
C LYS A 560 -10.31 -2.48 -16.63
N LEU A 561 -11.53 -2.13 -16.99
CA LEU A 561 -11.82 -1.26 -18.12
C LEU A 561 -12.67 -0.09 -17.64
N THR A 562 -12.16 1.13 -17.80
CA THR A 562 -12.81 2.35 -17.35
C THR A 562 -12.98 3.31 -18.52
N PHE A 563 -14.21 3.65 -18.87
CA PHE A 563 -14.52 4.73 -19.81
C PHE A 563 -14.70 6.02 -19.04
N MET A 564 -13.83 7.00 -19.31
CA MET A 564 -13.82 8.29 -18.62
C MET A 564 -14.86 9.26 -19.17
N ARG A 565 -15.49 8.94 -20.30
CA ARG A 565 -16.62 9.67 -20.88
C ARG A 565 -17.55 8.66 -21.54
N GLY A 566 -18.86 8.84 -21.44
CA GLY A 566 -19.82 8.03 -22.20
C GLY A 566 -19.87 6.56 -21.78
N ILE A 567 -20.39 5.74 -22.70
CA ILE A 567 -20.63 4.31 -22.51
C ILE A 567 -20.12 3.51 -23.71
N ALA A 568 -19.78 2.24 -23.50
CA ALA A 568 -19.39 1.32 -24.56
C ALA A 568 -20.09 -0.02 -24.38
N TRP A 569 -20.41 -0.68 -25.50
CA TRP A 569 -20.91 -2.06 -25.51
C TRP A 569 -19.73 -3.01 -25.45
N VAL A 570 -19.79 -3.99 -24.54
CA VAL A 570 -18.70 -4.94 -24.33
C VAL A 570 -19.25 -6.37 -24.33
N ASN A 571 -18.65 -7.22 -25.17
CA ASN A 571 -18.97 -8.63 -25.28
C ASN A 571 -17.74 -9.48 -24.93
N PHE A 572 -17.87 -10.39 -23.96
CA PHE A 572 -16.87 -11.40 -23.63
C PHE A 572 -17.38 -12.76 -24.08
N GLU A 573 -16.72 -13.35 -25.09
CA GLU A 573 -17.06 -14.68 -25.58
C GLU A 573 -16.60 -15.79 -24.61
N ALA A 574 -17.14 -16.99 -24.80
CA ALA A 574 -16.80 -18.13 -23.97
C ALA A 574 -15.29 -18.41 -23.97
N ASP A 575 -14.73 -18.62 -22.78
CA ASP A 575 -13.29 -18.83 -22.55
C ASP A 575 -12.37 -17.66 -23.00
N ALA A 576 -12.89 -16.44 -23.19
CA ALA A 576 -12.06 -15.28 -23.57
C ALA A 576 -10.94 -14.99 -22.57
N MET A 577 -11.18 -15.21 -21.27
CA MET A 577 -10.21 -14.99 -20.20
C MET A 577 -10.33 -16.10 -19.14
N PRO A 578 -9.78 -17.30 -19.38
CA PRO A 578 -10.09 -18.49 -18.59
C PRO A 578 -9.59 -18.41 -17.14
N SER A 579 -8.51 -17.67 -16.87
CA SER A 579 -7.93 -17.49 -15.53
C SER A 579 -8.42 -16.23 -14.80
N LEU A 580 -9.35 -15.47 -15.39
CA LEU A 580 -9.76 -14.17 -14.86
C LEU A 580 -10.52 -14.37 -13.57
N TRP A 581 -9.99 -13.87 -12.46
CA TRP A 581 -10.65 -13.94 -11.16
C TRP A 581 -11.61 -12.75 -10.98
N LYS A 582 -11.16 -11.53 -11.33
CA LYS A 582 -11.87 -10.29 -11.04
C LYS A 582 -11.99 -9.38 -12.25
N LEU A 583 -13.22 -9.00 -12.59
CA LEU A 583 -13.58 -8.09 -13.67
C LEU A 583 -14.14 -6.78 -13.11
N LYS A 584 -13.59 -5.64 -13.52
CA LYS A 584 -14.05 -4.30 -13.11
C LYS A 584 -14.35 -3.42 -14.31
N LEU A 585 -15.62 -3.08 -14.50
CA LEU A 585 -16.10 -2.20 -15.57
C LEU A 585 -16.62 -0.90 -14.98
N VAL A 586 -16.14 0.23 -15.49
CA VAL A 586 -16.55 1.56 -15.00
C VAL A 586 -16.91 2.45 -16.19
N PHE A 587 -18.08 3.08 -16.13
CA PHE A 587 -18.57 3.99 -17.17
C PHE A 587 -18.91 5.35 -16.55
N ASP A 588 -18.45 6.43 -17.19
CA ASP A 588 -18.74 7.81 -16.77
C ASP A 588 -20.06 8.36 -17.35
N ALA A 589 -20.92 7.47 -17.83
CA ALA A 589 -22.29 7.78 -18.23
C ALA A 589 -23.21 6.61 -17.93
N ILE A 590 -24.51 6.90 -17.95
CA ILE A 590 -25.59 5.92 -17.85
C ILE A 590 -26.07 5.59 -19.29
N PRO A 591 -26.51 4.35 -19.58
CA PRO A 591 -27.02 4.01 -20.90
C PRO A 591 -28.15 4.95 -21.34
N PRO A 592 -28.16 5.44 -22.60
CA PRO A 592 -29.22 6.33 -23.08
C PRO A 592 -30.59 5.64 -23.06
N LEU A 593 -31.63 6.39 -22.64
CA LEU A 593 -33.03 5.96 -22.63
C LEU A 593 -33.51 5.53 -24.04
N GLY A 594 -34.45 4.59 -24.06
CA GLY A 594 -35.03 3.98 -25.27
C GLY A 594 -35.39 4.94 -26.40
N GLN A 595 -34.75 4.69 -27.56
CA GLN A 595 -35.25 4.73 -28.95
C GLN A 595 -34.15 4.26 -29.94
N GLN A 596 -32.95 3.93 -29.45
CA GLN A 596 -31.88 3.28 -30.22
C GLN A 596 -31.68 1.78 -29.93
N TRP A 597 -32.55 1.15 -29.13
CA TRP A 597 -32.51 -0.32 -28.97
C TRP A 597 -32.93 -1.07 -30.25
N GLU A 598 -33.63 -0.40 -31.18
CA GLU A 598 -34.14 -1.04 -32.39
C GLU A 598 -33.16 -1.03 -33.57
N THR A 599 -32.08 -0.22 -33.54
CA THR A 599 -31.16 -0.09 -34.68
C THR A 599 -29.95 -1.04 -34.66
N TYR A 600 -29.69 -1.74 -33.55
CA TYR A 600 -28.52 -2.62 -33.40
C TYR A 600 -28.93 -4.02 -32.91
N ALA A 601 -29.66 -4.71 -33.78
CA ALA A 601 -30.47 -5.90 -33.48
C ALA A 601 -29.72 -7.23 -33.22
N HIS A 602 -28.51 -7.24 -32.63
CA HIS A 602 -27.80 -8.52 -32.42
C HIS A 602 -27.24 -8.81 -31.02
N ASN A 603 -27.33 -7.92 -30.02
CA ASN A 603 -27.01 -8.26 -28.63
C ASN A 603 -27.92 -7.51 -27.65
N THR A 604 -28.65 -8.22 -26.79
CA THR A 604 -29.71 -7.68 -25.91
C THR A 604 -29.20 -7.08 -24.58
N ALA A 605 -27.89 -7.11 -24.31
CA ALA A 605 -27.30 -6.61 -23.07
C ALA A 605 -26.12 -5.66 -23.35
N LEU A 606 -26.00 -4.60 -22.53
CA LEU A 606 -24.88 -3.64 -22.59
C LEU A 606 -23.52 -4.32 -22.35
N ILE A 607 -23.52 -5.27 -21.39
CA ILE A 607 -22.37 -6.07 -21.02
C ILE A 607 -22.83 -7.52 -21.17
N ASN A 608 -22.28 -8.20 -22.17
CA ASN A 608 -22.53 -9.63 -22.34
C ASN A 608 -21.29 -10.43 -21.93
N ILE A 609 -21.48 -11.41 -21.05
CA ILE A 609 -20.41 -12.25 -20.51
C ILE A 609 -20.82 -13.71 -20.65
N ASP A 610 -20.24 -14.38 -21.65
CA ASP A 610 -20.35 -15.82 -21.80
C ASP A 610 -19.51 -16.56 -20.74
N TYR A 611 -19.58 -17.90 -20.73
CA TYR A 611 -18.92 -18.74 -19.72
C TYR A 611 -17.40 -18.49 -19.64
N MET A 612 -16.95 -18.02 -18.47
CA MET A 612 -15.54 -17.89 -18.08
C MET A 612 -15.29 -18.66 -16.77
N PRO A 613 -14.55 -19.78 -16.80
CA PRO A 613 -14.45 -20.71 -15.66
C PRO A 613 -13.77 -20.11 -14.43
N GLY A 614 -12.81 -19.19 -14.61
CA GLY A 614 -12.06 -18.57 -13.52
C GLY A 614 -12.79 -17.43 -12.79
N LEU A 615 -13.86 -16.88 -13.36
CA LEU A 615 -14.48 -15.63 -12.91
C LEU A 615 -15.23 -15.82 -11.59
N ARG A 616 -14.81 -15.08 -10.56
CA ARG A 616 -15.46 -15.11 -9.23
C ARG A 616 -16.10 -13.78 -8.84
N GLU A 617 -15.55 -12.66 -9.30
CA GLU A 617 -16.03 -11.32 -8.93
C GLU A 617 -16.24 -10.44 -10.18
N ILE A 618 -17.42 -9.85 -10.27
CA ILE A 618 -17.76 -8.83 -11.27
C ILE A 618 -18.15 -7.56 -10.55
N PHE A 619 -17.46 -6.47 -10.85
CA PHE A 619 -17.78 -5.14 -10.36
C PHE A 619 -18.13 -4.23 -11.54
N THR A 620 -19.32 -3.63 -11.52
CA THR A 620 -19.74 -2.65 -12.52
C THR A 620 -20.10 -1.34 -11.84
N LYS A 621 -19.57 -0.21 -12.33
CA LYS A 621 -19.91 1.12 -11.82
C LYS A 621 -20.34 2.07 -12.92
N PHE A 622 -21.49 2.73 -12.73
CA PHE A 622 -21.98 3.80 -13.60
C PHE A 622 -21.99 5.12 -12.83
N ARG A 623 -21.52 6.20 -13.46
CA ARG A 623 -21.65 7.57 -12.95
C ARG A 623 -22.70 8.34 -13.75
N GLY A 624 -23.62 9.01 -13.09
CA GLY A 624 -24.63 9.87 -13.73
C GLY A 624 -25.61 10.50 -12.73
N ALA A 625 -26.64 11.21 -13.22
CA ALA A 625 -27.59 11.94 -12.36
C ALA A 625 -28.55 11.00 -11.62
N ALA A 626 -28.99 11.40 -10.42
CA ALA A 626 -29.78 10.55 -9.51
C ALA A 626 -31.05 9.91 -10.12
N ALA A 627 -31.76 10.62 -10.99
CA ALA A 627 -32.98 10.11 -11.64
C ALA A 627 -32.72 8.97 -12.64
N ASP A 628 -31.52 8.92 -13.22
CA ASP A 628 -31.13 7.92 -14.21
C ASP A 628 -30.57 6.64 -13.53
N LEU A 629 -30.21 6.71 -12.24
CA LEU A 629 -29.62 5.60 -11.48
C LEU A 629 -30.67 4.55 -11.05
N GLU A 630 -31.90 4.95 -10.69
CA GLU A 630 -32.97 4.01 -10.28
C GLU A 630 -33.32 2.99 -11.37
N TYR A 631 -33.19 3.38 -12.65
CA TYR A 631 -33.52 2.53 -13.79
C TYR A 631 -32.45 1.47 -14.09
N VAL A 632 -31.16 1.77 -13.91
CA VAL A 632 -30.05 0.81 -14.14
C VAL A 632 -30.16 -0.41 -13.22
N SER A 633 -30.64 -0.20 -11.99
CA SER A 633 -30.94 -1.28 -11.03
C SER A 633 -31.99 -2.28 -11.56
N MET A 634 -32.83 -1.86 -12.52
CA MET A 634 -33.97 -2.61 -13.04
C MET A 634 -33.68 -3.42 -14.32
N ILE A 635 -32.66 -3.08 -15.12
CA ILE A 635 -32.48 -3.63 -16.49
C ILE A 635 -31.67 -4.95 -16.53
N GLY A 636 -31.11 -5.43 -15.41
CA GLY A 636 -30.25 -6.64 -15.46
C GLY A 636 -29.02 -6.40 -16.35
N VAL A 637 -28.09 -5.58 -15.86
CA VAL A 637 -26.93 -5.08 -16.63
C VAL A 637 -25.93 -6.19 -17.02
N VAL A 638 -25.95 -7.31 -16.29
CA VAL A 638 -25.05 -8.46 -16.49
C VAL A 638 -25.91 -9.70 -16.70
N SER A 639 -25.68 -10.44 -17.79
CA SER A 639 -26.33 -11.73 -18.05
C SER A 639 -25.97 -12.77 -16.98
N ASN A 640 -26.92 -13.63 -16.61
CA ASN A 640 -26.73 -14.69 -15.60
C ASN A 640 -25.58 -15.63 -15.99
N HIS A 641 -24.39 -15.36 -15.46
CA HIS A 641 -23.19 -16.13 -15.77
C HIS A 641 -23.27 -17.54 -15.15
N PRO A 642 -22.93 -18.63 -15.87
CA PRO A 642 -23.13 -20.00 -15.40
C PRO A 642 -22.37 -20.37 -14.13
N SER A 643 -21.25 -19.70 -13.83
CA SER A 643 -20.47 -19.92 -12.60
C SER A 643 -20.98 -19.16 -11.37
N ASN A 644 -22.09 -18.41 -11.48
CA ASN A 644 -22.67 -17.59 -10.40
C ASN A 644 -21.65 -16.73 -9.63
N PRO A 645 -20.88 -15.85 -10.29
CA PRO A 645 -19.91 -14.97 -9.64
C PRO A 645 -20.61 -13.97 -8.71
N THR A 646 -19.88 -13.44 -7.72
CA THR A 646 -20.36 -12.31 -6.93
C THR A 646 -20.43 -11.07 -7.82
N ILE A 647 -21.63 -10.52 -8.01
CA ILE A 647 -21.88 -9.32 -8.83
C ILE A 647 -22.17 -8.15 -7.90
N ASP A 648 -21.31 -7.11 -7.96
CA ASP A 648 -21.51 -5.83 -7.28
C ASP A 648 -21.74 -4.73 -8.33
N VAL A 649 -22.92 -4.12 -8.31
CA VAL A 649 -23.30 -3.02 -9.19
C VAL A 649 -23.40 -1.74 -8.38
N GLN A 650 -22.48 -0.80 -8.61
CA GLN A 650 -22.48 0.50 -7.95
C GLN A 650 -22.98 1.61 -8.87
N LEU A 651 -23.87 2.42 -8.31
CA LEU A 651 -24.46 3.59 -8.94
C LEU A 651 -23.98 4.82 -8.17
N ALA A 652 -23.28 5.72 -8.84
CA ALA A 652 -22.70 6.90 -8.19
C ALA A 652 -23.20 8.19 -8.82
N ASP A 653 -23.67 9.12 -7.98
CA ASP A 653 -24.03 10.47 -8.42
C ASP A 653 -22.77 11.27 -8.81
N SER A 654 -22.88 12.00 -9.91
CA SER A 654 -21.90 12.96 -10.44
C SER A 654 -21.36 13.98 -9.43
N GLY A 655 -22.05 14.20 -8.29
CA GLY A 655 -21.62 15.05 -7.18
C GLY A 655 -20.65 14.41 -6.18
N SER A 656 -20.45 13.09 -6.19
CA SER A 656 -19.52 12.39 -5.29
C SER A 656 -18.12 12.30 -5.92
N TYR A 657 -17.37 13.39 -5.83
CA TYR A 657 -15.90 13.30 -5.85
C TYR A 657 -15.44 13.00 -4.43
N GLY A 658 -15.52 11.73 -4.06
CA GLY A 658 -15.11 11.25 -2.75
C GLY A 658 -15.84 9.95 -2.44
N ASN A 659 -15.23 8.83 -2.84
CA ASN A 659 -15.57 7.54 -2.26
C ASN A 659 -14.26 6.99 -1.66
N GLU A 660 -14.18 7.11 -0.34
CA GLU A 660 -13.05 6.82 0.56
C GLU A 660 -12.62 5.34 0.62
N SER A 661 -12.93 4.53 -0.39
CA SER A 661 -12.43 3.15 -0.50
C SER A 661 -11.51 2.93 -1.70
N THR A 662 -11.09 4.01 -2.38
CA THR A 662 -10.27 3.95 -3.61
C THR A 662 -9.03 4.84 -3.63
N GLU A 663 -8.77 5.61 -2.58
CA GLU A 663 -7.66 6.59 -2.53
C GLU A 663 -6.29 5.99 -2.21
N ALA A 664 -6.21 4.69 -1.96
CA ALA A 664 -4.93 4.04 -1.65
C ALA A 664 -4.10 3.61 -2.87
N GLU A 665 -4.60 3.77 -4.10
CA GLU A 665 -3.87 3.19 -5.25
C GLU A 665 -2.63 3.98 -5.68
N ILE A 666 -2.51 5.26 -5.37
CA ILE A 666 -1.24 6.02 -5.51
C ILE A 666 -1.06 7.16 -4.50
N THR A 667 -2.03 7.35 -3.61
CA THR A 667 -2.08 8.47 -2.64
C THR A 667 -2.16 8.01 -1.19
N THR A 668 -1.68 6.79 -0.88
CA THR A 668 -1.29 6.46 0.50
C THR A 668 0.20 6.71 0.66
N ARG A 669 0.55 7.93 1.06
CA ARG A 669 1.86 8.30 1.60
C ARG A 669 1.67 9.08 2.89
#